data_AF-A0A8C3A4K4-F1
#
_entry.id   AF-A0A8C3A4K4-F1
#
_cell.length_a   1.000
_cell.length_b   1.000
_cell.length_c   1.000
_cell.angle_alpha   90.00
_cell.angle_beta   90.00
_cell.angle_gamma   90.00
#
_symmetry.space_group_name_H-M   'P 1'
#
loop_
_entity.id
_entity.type
_entity.pdbx_description
1 polymer ?
#
loop_
_entity_poly.entity_id
_entity_poly.type
_entity_poly.pdbx_seq_one_letter_code
_entity_poly.pdbx_strand_id
1 'polypeptide(L)'
;MCRFLRYCVSHCLRAAMTRLEDVNAEVSVWSSVRWLGYLSRLNLLVALCLGLYARWETTAETTLLVVFVLTLIVPAVASVSHCFTGAERLGLGGLHLWFGFLLGLQGFLDSPAPQGDAKARAANYLLLASVGSRTLAALLERLLGLAGCRPAFLTSAERLELVGFAVASTALPVRDSVSVMVLLAALAAVMVALRMKACMALPNLLCFGGVAGALFFESLHVPINPFALACFFGRLVCDPLLDVCFSGHSVTERWQPFLAWPAPWRRLSLLPLTAVEVTFIGLAAQKLRDLDRWYLTIPAFVVCAFFWAASHMVFVITVWGFHTKLSECRRLCSSQGSGVSGLNKVMASKGMRHFCLISERLVMFSLLSTVAVAALCWQASSSVFVSVFLLVLPLESLFHGLFHELGNSLGGTCVGYAVVIPTNFCSLDGQPMLLPPSQVHDLNERSTGMLNKIQRFFAYHFIETFGCDYSSSGVTKEALQAKITAFFELHTADGPRHDTYVVFYSGHSHRSGEWALAGGDSLHLDQILEWWRERNGSFCSRLIFVLDCDNSLPWVNEVQKVEGLYVAVQGATLMQVTDVEQQDPPQLGDFTSQWVEYNCNSNSNIQWSERGRAVLATYGISKYWSDYTLHLPTGSDVTNYWSMFFPRVTYPVVRLVAGGWLSESLNGLELCGRVLRYLKRLKLNWYPPATLDTGQGFKLVRSYKI
;
A
#
# COMPACT_ATOMS: atom_id res chain seq x y z
N MET A 1 -8.43 -4.31 -16.09
CA MET A 1 -8.81 -3.19 -16.99
C MET A 1 -8.39 -1.81 -16.47
N CYS A 2 -8.75 -1.40 -15.25
CA CYS A 2 -8.45 -0.04 -14.74
C CYS A 2 -6.94 0.30 -14.62
N ARG A 3 -6.05 -0.66 -14.34
CA ARG A 3 -4.59 -0.41 -14.32
C ARG A 3 -4.01 -0.14 -15.71
N PHE A 4 -4.51 -0.85 -16.74
CA PHE A 4 -4.09 -0.64 -18.14
C PHE A 4 -4.65 0.67 -18.70
N LEU A 5 -5.91 1.00 -18.41
CA LEU A 5 -6.51 2.29 -18.78
C LEU A 5 -5.81 3.46 -18.06
N ARG A 6 -5.49 3.34 -16.77
CA ARG A 6 -4.66 4.34 -16.06
C ARG A 6 -3.26 4.44 -16.65
N TYR A 7 -2.64 3.32 -17.00
CA TYR A 7 -1.33 3.31 -17.63
C TYR A 7 -1.36 3.98 -19.01
N CYS A 8 -2.29 3.62 -19.90
CA CYS A 8 -2.44 4.24 -21.21
C CYS A 8 -2.78 5.73 -21.10
N VAL A 9 -3.72 6.12 -20.26
CA VAL A 9 -4.08 7.54 -20.06
C VAL A 9 -2.87 8.31 -19.52
N SER A 10 -2.21 7.80 -18.47
CA SER A 10 -1.00 8.41 -17.90
C SER A 10 0.13 8.52 -18.93
N HIS A 11 0.42 7.48 -19.69
CA HIS A 11 1.57 7.42 -20.59
C HIS A 11 1.33 8.17 -21.90
N CYS A 12 0.10 8.14 -22.45
CA CYS A 12 -0.29 8.95 -23.59
C CYS A 12 -0.34 10.45 -23.24
N LEU A 13 -0.84 10.79 -22.04
CA LEU A 13 -0.79 12.17 -21.55
C LEU A 13 0.63 12.63 -21.27
N ARG A 14 1.49 11.77 -20.70
CA ARG A 14 2.90 12.09 -20.43
C ARG A 14 3.68 12.27 -21.74
N ALA A 15 3.42 11.47 -22.76
CA ALA A 15 4.02 11.61 -24.08
C ALA A 15 3.51 12.86 -24.83
N ALA A 16 2.24 13.24 -24.62
CA ALA A 16 1.70 14.51 -25.12
C ALA A 16 2.29 15.72 -24.36
N MET A 17 2.51 15.59 -23.05
CA MET A 17 3.17 16.59 -22.18
C MET A 17 4.60 16.86 -22.61
N THR A 18 5.42 15.82 -22.80
CA THR A 18 6.82 15.99 -23.22
C THR A 18 6.91 16.70 -24.58
N ARG A 19 5.94 16.47 -25.47
CA ARG A 19 5.84 17.20 -26.74
C ARG A 19 5.30 18.63 -26.61
N LEU A 20 4.62 18.97 -25.51
CA LEU A 20 4.11 20.32 -25.25
C LEU A 20 5.13 21.19 -24.49
N GLU A 21 5.92 20.57 -23.60
CA GLU A 21 7.08 21.17 -22.90
C GLU A 21 8.15 21.58 -23.91
N ASP A 22 8.41 20.77 -24.93
CA ASP A 22 9.35 21.10 -26.01
C ASP A 22 8.89 22.29 -26.91
N VAL A 23 7.62 22.70 -26.82
CA VAL A 23 7.02 23.69 -27.75
C VAL A 23 6.73 25.05 -27.10
N ASN A 24 6.71 25.20 -25.76
CA ASN A 24 6.26 26.43 -25.12
C ASN A 24 7.21 27.00 -24.06
N ALA A 25 7.46 28.31 -24.16
CA ALA A 25 8.23 29.09 -23.20
C ALA A 25 7.68 28.94 -21.75
N GLU A 26 8.44 28.27 -20.91
CA GLU A 26 8.06 27.78 -19.57
C GLU A 26 7.53 28.85 -18.59
N VAL A 27 7.79 30.15 -18.85
CA VAL A 27 7.47 31.25 -17.92
C VAL A 27 6.04 31.80 -18.09
N SER A 28 5.46 31.76 -19.30
CA SER A 28 4.14 32.37 -19.59
C SER A 28 2.97 31.49 -19.13
N VAL A 29 3.12 30.17 -19.23
CA VAL A 29 2.07 29.21 -18.85
C VAL A 29 1.95 29.11 -17.33
N TRP A 30 3.09 29.12 -16.62
CA TRP A 30 3.10 29.04 -15.15
C TRP A 30 2.41 30.23 -14.47
N SER A 31 2.65 31.43 -14.99
CA SER A 31 1.99 32.65 -14.52
C SER A 31 0.49 32.61 -14.82
N SER A 32 0.09 32.18 -16.02
CA SER A 32 -1.31 32.09 -16.44
C SER A 32 -2.14 31.12 -15.59
N VAL A 33 -1.59 29.94 -15.26
CA VAL A 33 -2.27 28.93 -14.41
C VAL A 33 -2.44 29.44 -12.98
N ARG A 34 -1.44 30.12 -12.43
CA ARG A 34 -1.54 30.78 -11.11
C ARG A 34 -2.58 31.88 -11.08
N TRP A 35 -2.64 32.71 -12.13
CA TRP A 35 -3.67 33.75 -12.27
C TRP A 35 -5.08 33.16 -12.32
N LEU A 36 -5.29 32.03 -13.00
CA LEU A 36 -6.57 31.34 -13.01
C LEU A 36 -7.00 30.87 -11.60
N GLY A 37 -6.05 30.37 -10.80
CA GLY A 37 -6.27 30.02 -9.40
C GLY A 37 -6.69 31.22 -8.54
N TYR A 38 -6.02 32.38 -8.70
CA TYR A 38 -6.38 33.62 -8.01
C TYR A 38 -7.75 34.16 -8.44
N LEU A 39 -8.03 34.16 -9.76
CA LEU A 39 -9.32 34.59 -10.32
C LEU A 39 -10.46 33.73 -9.77
N SER A 40 -10.27 32.42 -9.61
CA SER A 40 -11.27 31.54 -9.01
C SER A 40 -11.60 31.94 -7.56
N ARG A 41 -10.60 32.34 -6.75
CA ARG A 41 -10.80 32.79 -5.37
C ARG A 41 -11.45 34.17 -5.30
N LEU A 42 -11.05 35.09 -6.18
CA LEU A 42 -11.67 36.41 -6.30
C LEU A 42 -13.15 36.26 -6.69
N ASN A 43 -13.45 35.43 -7.68
CA ASN A 43 -14.81 35.14 -8.12
C ASN A 43 -15.66 34.55 -6.98
N LEU A 44 -15.10 33.64 -6.17
CA LEU A 44 -15.76 33.14 -4.96
C LEU A 44 -16.06 34.28 -3.97
N LEU A 45 -15.10 35.15 -3.68
CA LEU A 45 -15.30 36.28 -2.76
C LEU A 45 -16.41 37.22 -3.24
N VAL A 46 -16.43 37.55 -4.54
CA VAL A 46 -17.47 38.39 -5.15
C VAL A 46 -18.84 37.71 -5.05
N ALA A 47 -18.92 36.41 -5.34
CA ALA A 47 -20.16 35.65 -5.22
C ALA A 47 -20.70 35.64 -3.78
N LEU A 48 -19.81 35.46 -2.80
CA LEU A 48 -20.15 35.48 -1.37
C LEU A 48 -20.63 36.88 -0.93
N CYS A 49 -19.93 37.94 -1.33
CA CYS A 49 -20.34 39.31 -1.02
C CYS A 49 -21.70 39.66 -1.64
N LEU A 50 -21.90 39.32 -2.92
CA LEU A 50 -23.15 39.62 -3.64
C LEU A 50 -24.34 38.84 -3.05
N GLY A 51 -24.12 37.58 -2.69
CA GLY A 51 -25.15 36.75 -2.05
C GLY A 51 -25.54 37.26 -0.65
N LEU A 52 -24.57 37.71 0.16
CA LEU A 52 -24.86 38.33 1.45
C LEU A 52 -25.58 39.67 1.30
N TYR A 53 -25.16 40.49 0.35
CA TYR A 53 -25.77 41.80 0.08
C TYR A 53 -27.23 41.67 -0.36
N ALA A 54 -27.52 40.78 -1.32
CA ALA A 54 -28.88 40.51 -1.78
C ALA A 54 -29.81 40.06 -0.64
N ARG A 55 -29.28 39.26 0.29
CA ARG A 55 -30.04 38.80 1.47
C ARG A 55 -30.23 39.89 2.52
N TRP A 56 -29.21 40.69 2.78
CA TRP A 56 -29.34 41.81 3.69
C TRP A 56 -30.36 42.85 3.18
N GLU A 57 -30.34 43.15 1.88
CA GLU A 57 -31.29 44.08 1.25
C GLU A 57 -32.75 43.63 1.41
N THR A 58 -33.00 42.33 1.46
CA THR A 58 -34.35 41.76 1.59
C THR A 58 -34.79 41.53 3.03
N THR A 59 -33.88 41.19 3.94
CA THR A 59 -34.19 40.84 5.33
C THR A 59 -33.96 41.99 6.33
N ALA A 60 -33.14 42.97 5.97
CA ALA A 60 -32.69 44.08 6.82
C ALA A 60 -32.08 43.64 8.17
N GLU A 61 -31.61 42.39 8.28
CA GLU A 61 -31.02 41.88 9.52
C GLU A 61 -29.63 42.49 9.78
N THR A 62 -29.45 43.04 10.98
CA THR A 62 -28.18 43.66 11.40
C THR A 62 -27.02 42.67 11.50
N THR A 63 -27.31 41.40 11.79
CA THR A 63 -26.33 40.30 11.83
C THR A 63 -25.69 40.06 10.46
N LEU A 64 -26.48 40.05 9.39
CA LEU A 64 -25.99 39.89 8.02
C LEU A 64 -25.14 41.09 7.57
N LEU A 65 -25.50 42.30 7.99
CA LEU A 65 -24.69 43.49 7.73
C LEU A 65 -23.32 43.42 8.42
N VAL A 66 -23.28 42.99 9.68
CA VAL A 66 -22.03 42.80 10.42
C VAL A 66 -21.16 41.74 9.73
N VAL A 67 -21.74 40.60 9.32
CA VAL A 67 -21.02 39.55 8.59
C VAL A 67 -20.52 40.04 7.23
N PHE A 68 -21.30 40.86 6.52
CA PHE A 68 -20.88 41.47 5.26
C PHE A 68 -19.67 42.41 5.45
N VAL A 69 -19.71 43.28 6.46
CA VAL A 69 -18.58 44.16 6.80
C VAL A 69 -17.34 43.35 7.19
N LEU A 70 -17.50 42.31 8.02
CA LEU A 70 -16.41 41.39 8.36
C LEU A 70 -15.84 40.68 7.13
N THR A 71 -16.68 40.37 6.14
CA THR A 71 -16.26 39.73 4.88
C THR A 71 -15.33 40.60 4.04
N LEU A 72 -15.41 41.93 4.17
CA LEU A 72 -14.49 42.85 3.53
C LEU A 72 -13.22 43.08 4.36
N ILE A 73 -13.34 43.08 5.70
CA ILE A 73 -12.22 43.31 6.61
C ILE A 73 -11.28 42.10 6.70
N VAL A 74 -11.80 40.88 6.80
CA VAL A 74 -10.99 39.67 7.00
C VAL A 74 -9.98 39.46 5.86
N PRO A 75 -10.34 39.59 4.56
CA PRO A 75 -9.37 39.55 3.48
C PRO A 75 -8.36 40.69 3.53
N ALA A 76 -8.77 41.91 3.89
CA ALA A 76 -7.85 43.04 4.02
C ALA A 76 -6.81 42.80 5.12
N VAL A 77 -7.23 42.31 6.29
CA VAL A 77 -6.34 41.93 7.38
C VAL A 77 -5.45 40.76 6.99
N ALA A 78 -5.97 39.77 6.27
CA ALA A 78 -5.18 38.65 5.77
C ALA A 78 -4.10 39.12 4.77
N SER A 79 -4.44 40.01 3.84
CA SER A 79 -3.49 40.61 2.90
C SER A 79 -2.42 41.45 3.61
N VAL A 80 -2.80 42.28 4.58
CA VAL A 80 -1.86 43.06 5.39
C VAL A 80 -0.94 42.15 6.21
N SER A 81 -1.49 41.10 6.83
CA SER A 81 -0.68 40.13 7.59
C SER A 81 0.32 39.39 6.69
N HIS A 82 -0.07 39.06 5.46
CA HIS A 82 0.78 38.44 4.45
C HIS A 82 1.93 39.37 4.01
N CYS A 83 1.64 40.65 3.78
CA CYS A 83 2.63 41.62 3.30
C CYS A 83 3.59 42.13 4.40
N PHE A 84 3.12 42.28 5.64
CA PHE A 84 3.87 43.02 6.68
C PHE A 84 4.47 42.16 7.80
N THR A 85 3.90 41.00 8.12
CA THR A 85 4.28 40.24 9.33
C THR A 85 4.99 38.91 9.05
N GLY A 86 5.12 38.52 7.79
CA GLY A 86 5.66 37.19 7.42
C GLY A 86 4.79 36.01 7.90
N ALA A 87 3.64 36.26 8.51
CA ALA A 87 2.71 35.28 9.06
C ALA A 87 1.78 34.69 7.97
N GLU A 88 2.35 34.30 6.83
CA GLU A 88 1.62 33.84 5.63
C GLU A 88 0.63 32.70 5.95
N ARG A 89 1.03 31.76 6.82
CA ARG A 89 0.18 30.61 7.19
C ARG A 89 -1.05 31.00 8.02
N LEU A 90 -0.93 32.03 8.86
CA LEU A 90 -2.05 32.49 9.71
C LEU A 90 -3.05 33.30 8.87
N GLY A 91 -2.56 34.19 8.00
CA GLY A 91 -3.43 34.96 7.09
C GLY A 91 -4.19 34.08 6.10
N LEU A 92 -3.50 33.15 5.43
CA LEU A 92 -4.15 32.19 4.52
C LEU A 92 -5.07 31.23 5.27
N GLY A 93 -4.68 30.79 6.47
CA GLY A 93 -5.52 29.93 7.30
C GLY A 93 -6.83 30.62 7.71
N GLY A 94 -6.77 31.88 8.14
CA GLY A 94 -7.95 32.68 8.47
C GLY A 94 -8.89 32.86 7.27
N LEU A 95 -8.34 33.08 6.07
CA LEU A 95 -9.13 33.17 4.84
C LEU A 95 -9.90 31.88 4.52
N HIS A 96 -9.24 30.72 4.61
CA HIS A 96 -9.90 29.42 4.37
C HIS A 96 -11.00 29.14 5.39
N LEU A 97 -10.75 29.42 6.67
CA LEU A 97 -11.77 29.34 7.71
C LEU A 97 -12.97 30.23 7.40
N TRP A 98 -12.71 31.46 6.97
CA TRP A 98 -13.76 32.43 6.64
C TRP A 98 -14.57 32.02 5.41
N PHE A 99 -13.93 31.52 4.34
CA PHE A 99 -14.66 31.02 3.17
C PHE A 99 -15.57 29.85 3.53
N GLY A 100 -15.11 28.91 4.35
CA GLY A 100 -15.95 27.83 4.86
C GLY A 100 -17.16 28.33 5.64
N PHE A 101 -16.94 29.31 6.52
CA PHE A 101 -17.99 29.94 7.32
C PHE A 101 -19.05 30.63 6.44
N LEU A 102 -18.62 31.44 5.48
CA LEU A 102 -19.54 32.14 4.59
C LEU A 102 -20.34 31.21 3.67
N LEU A 103 -19.70 30.15 3.15
CA LEU A 103 -20.40 29.14 2.35
C LEU A 103 -21.44 28.37 3.18
N GLY A 104 -21.14 28.05 4.44
CA GLY A 104 -22.10 27.44 5.35
C GLY A 104 -23.26 28.36 5.68
N LEU A 105 -22.99 29.64 5.97
CA LEU A 105 -24.01 30.64 6.24
C LEU A 105 -24.93 30.84 5.03
N GLN A 106 -24.35 30.95 3.83
CA GLN A 106 -25.14 31.04 2.60
C GLN A 106 -25.93 29.76 2.30
N GLY A 107 -25.37 28.60 2.64
CA GLY A 107 -26.02 27.30 2.49
C GLY A 107 -27.28 27.13 3.34
N PHE A 108 -27.32 27.65 4.57
CA PHE A 108 -28.40 27.40 5.54
C PHE A 108 -29.35 28.57 5.79
N LEU A 109 -28.95 29.82 5.53
CA LEU A 109 -29.81 30.99 5.72
C LEU A 109 -30.60 31.36 4.45
N ASP A 110 -31.16 30.38 3.74
CA ASP A 110 -31.93 30.69 2.52
C ASP A 110 -33.35 31.13 2.88
N SER A 111 -33.58 32.43 2.98
CA SER A 111 -34.93 33.00 2.87
C SER A 111 -35.29 33.00 1.39
N PRO A 112 -36.50 32.55 0.97
CA PRO A 112 -36.89 32.56 -0.42
C PRO A 112 -36.82 33.99 -0.95
N ALA A 113 -35.78 34.29 -1.73
CA ALA A 113 -35.67 35.58 -2.41
C ALA A 113 -36.89 35.72 -3.33
N PRO A 114 -37.49 36.91 -3.44
CA PRO A 114 -38.61 37.13 -4.34
C PRO A 114 -38.22 36.68 -5.75
N GLN A 115 -39.10 35.91 -6.41
CA GLN A 115 -38.90 35.38 -7.76
C GLN A 115 -38.58 36.54 -8.72
N GLY A 116 -37.30 36.83 -8.95
CA GLY A 116 -36.89 37.97 -9.75
C GLY A 116 -35.59 38.68 -9.34
N ASP A 117 -35.01 38.41 -8.16
CA ASP A 117 -33.77 39.11 -7.79
C ASP A 117 -32.57 38.68 -8.67
N ALA A 118 -32.15 39.59 -9.54
CA ALA A 118 -31.01 39.41 -10.44
C ALA A 118 -29.69 39.27 -9.68
N LYS A 119 -29.57 39.87 -8.49
CA LYS A 119 -28.34 39.84 -7.67
C LYS A 119 -28.12 38.46 -7.07
N ALA A 120 -29.16 37.87 -6.46
CA ALA A 120 -29.13 36.50 -5.96
C ALA A 120 -28.83 35.47 -7.07
N ARG A 121 -29.44 35.64 -8.27
CA ARG A 121 -29.18 34.77 -9.42
C ARG A 121 -27.74 34.89 -9.93
N ALA A 122 -27.22 36.11 -10.01
CA ALA A 122 -25.83 36.36 -10.39
C ALA A 122 -24.86 35.72 -9.39
N ALA A 123 -25.12 35.84 -8.08
CA ALA A 123 -24.32 35.18 -7.04
C ALA A 123 -24.27 33.65 -7.24
N ASN A 124 -25.41 33.01 -7.51
CA ASN A 124 -25.48 31.56 -7.76
C ASN A 124 -24.67 31.12 -8.98
N TYR A 125 -24.71 31.88 -10.09
CA TYR A 125 -23.89 31.57 -11.27
C TYR A 125 -22.40 31.80 -11.01
N LEU A 126 -22.04 32.85 -10.27
CA LEU A 126 -20.64 33.11 -9.90
C LEU A 126 -20.08 32.00 -9.00
N LEU A 127 -20.88 31.45 -8.07
CA LEU A 127 -20.50 30.30 -7.25
C LEU A 127 -20.12 29.09 -8.13
N LEU A 128 -20.98 28.72 -9.09
CA LEU A 128 -20.73 27.62 -10.03
C LEU A 128 -19.52 27.90 -10.94
N ALA A 129 -19.40 29.12 -11.45
CA ALA A 129 -18.24 29.54 -12.24
C ALA A 129 -16.93 29.45 -11.42
N SER A 130 -16.98 29.66 -10.11
CA SER A 130 -15.83 29.49 -9.22
C SER A 130 -15.38 28.03 -9.16
N VAL A 131 -16.33 27.07 -9.15
CA VAL A 131 -16.04 25.64 -9.18
C VAL A 131 -15.40 25.27 -10.52
N GLY A 132 -16.02 25.68 -11.63
CA GLY A 132 -15.51 25.40 -12.97
C GLY A 132 -14.08 25.93 -13.17
N SER A 133 -13.83 27.19 -12.82
CA SER A 133 -12.48 27.78 -12.89
C SER A 133 -11.48 27.08 -11.98
N ARG A 134 -11.88 26.67 -10.76
CA ARG A 134 -11.00 25.90 -9.85
C ARG A 134 -10.66 24.54 -10.44
N THR A 135 -11.64 23.83 -10.98
CA THR A 135 -11.44 22.50 -11.59
C THR A 135 -10.53 22.58 -12.80
N LEU A 136 -10.70 23.59 -13.65
CA LEU A 136 -9.84 23.83 -14.80
C LEU A 136 -8.40 24.14 -14.38
N ALA A 137 -8.21 25.03 -13.41
CA ALA A 137 -6.89 25.32 -12.87
C ALA A 137 -6.22 24.07 -12.27
N ALA A 138 -6.94 23.31 -11.44
CA ALA A 138 -6.44 22.09 -10.80
C ALA A 138 -6.08 20.99 -11.82
N LEU A 139 -6.83 20.90 -12.92
CA LEU A 139 -6.55 19.98 -14.03
C LEU A 139 -5.30 20.41 -14.79
N LEU A 140 -5.19 21.70 -15.14
CA LEU A 140 -4.02 22.25 -15.83
C LEU A 140 -2.75 22.11 -14.99
N GLU A 141 -2.80 22.37 -13.69
CA GLU A 141 -1.65 22.17 -12.77
C GLU A 141 -1.12 20.74 -12.82
N ARG A 142 -2.00 19.73 -12.93
CA ARG A 142 -1.62 18.30 -12.99
C ARG A 142 -1.19 17.88 -14.39
N LEU A 143 -1.87 18.36 -15.42
CA LEU A 143 -1.51 18.13 -16.83
C LEU A 143 -0.19 18.79 -17.22
N LEU A 144 0.29 19.77 -16.47
CA LEU A 144 1.58 20.44 -16.69
C LEU A 144 2.65 20.00 -15.68
N GLY A 145 2.38 18.99 -14.84
CA GLY A 145 3.35 18.50 -13.84
C GLY A 145 3.69 19.51 -12.72
N LEU A 146 2.97 20.63 -12.64
CA LEU A 146 3.18 21.73 -11.69
C LEU A 146 2.62 21.42 -10.29
N ALA A 147 1.82 20.37 -10.15
CA ALA A 147 1.17 20.01 -8.90
C ALA A 147 2.16 19.41 -7.90
N GLY A 148 2.43 20.16 -6.82
CA GLY A 148 3.16 19.69 -5.64
C GLY A 148 2.36 18.67 -4.83
N CYS A 149 2.37 17.43 -5.30
CA CYS A 149 1.69 16.30 -4.69
C CYS A 149 2.38 15.97 -3.36
N ARG A 150 1.74 16.23 -2.21
CA ARG A 150 2.25 15.88 -0.87
C ARG A 150 1.35 14.85 -0.18
N PRO A 151 1.91 13.83 0.49
CA PRO A 151 1.11 12.85 1.21
C PRO A 151 0.53 13.50 2.48
N ALA A 152 -0.77 13.79 2.43
CA ALA A 152 -1.53 14.29 3.57
C ALA A 152 -2.95 13.71 3.52
N PHE A 153 -3.53 13.45 4.69
CA PHE A 153 -4.94 13.06 4.79
C PHE A 153 -5.86 14.20 4.36
N LEU A 154 -5.67 15.36 4.96
CA LEU A 154 -6.31 16.62 4.60
C LEU A 154 -5.28 17.73 4.65
N THR A 155 -5.36 18.65 3.70
CA THR A 155 -4.58 19.88 3.70
C THR A 155 -5.08 20.83 4.80
N SER A 156 -4.23 21.77 5.22
CA SER A 156 -4.64 22.79 6.20
C SER A 156 -5.81 23.63 5.71
N ALA A 157 -5.86 23.93 4.41
CA ALA A 157 -6.95 24.67 3.77
C ALA A 157 -8.29 23.92 3.88
N GLU A 158 -8.32 22.64 3.45
CA GLU A 158 -9.53 21.81 3.52
C GLU A 158 -10.04 21.67 4.97
N ARG A 159 -9.14 21.44 5.94
CA ARG A 159 -9.53 21.36 7.35
C ARG A 159 -10.16 22.65 7.85
N LEU A 160 -9.59 23.80 7.51
CA LEU A 160 -10.09 25.10 7.95
C LEU A 160 -11.42 25.45 7.27
N GLU A 161 -11.59 25.13 5.98
CA GLU A 161 -12.87 25.29 5.29
C GLU A 161 -13.97 24.41 5.90
N LEU A 162 -13.67 23.15 6.23
CA LEU A 162 -14.61 22.26 6.93
C LEU A 162 -14.98 22.80 8.32
N VAL A 163 -14.00 23.27 9.10
CA VAL A 163 -14.24 23.84 10.44
C VAL A 163 -15.06 25.13 10.33
N GLY A 164 -14.78 25.98 9.35
CA GLY A 164 -15.54 27.21 9.11
C GLY A 164 -17.02 26.89 8.83
N PHE A 165 -17.27 25.92 7.97
CA PHE A 165 -18.62 25.47 7.65
C PHE A 165 -19.31 24.83 8.88
N ALA A 166 -18.57 24.05 9.68
CA ALA A 166 -19.09 23.50 10.93
C ALA A 166 -19.51 24.61 11.91
N VAL A 167 -18.71 25.67 12.05
CA VAL A 167 -19.05 26.83 12.87
C VAL A 167 -20.32 27.51 12.35
N ALA A 168 -20.46 27.69 11.03
CA ALA A 168 -21.67 28.26 10.45
C ALA A 168 -22.93 27.44 10.74
N SER A 169 -22.82 26.11 10.84
CA SER A 169 -23.95 25.24 11.18
C SER A 169 -24.51 25.48 12.59
N THR A 170 -23.78 26.14 13.48
CA THR A 170 -24.27 26.47 14.84
C THR A 170 -25.40 27.51 14.84
N ALA A 171 -25.64 28.17 13.71
CA ALA A 171 -26.83 28.99 13.50
C ALA A 171 -28.13 28.17 13.41
N LEU A 172 -28.02 26.86 13.18
CA LEU A 172 -29.15 25.93 13.18
C LEU A 172 -29.48 25.44 14.60
N PRO A 173 -30.68 24.86 14.82
CA PRO A 173 -30.99 24.15 16.05
C PRO A 173 -29.92 23.11 16.38
N VAL A 174 -29.65 22.89 17.67
CA VAL A 174 -28.53 22.05 18.15
C VAL A 174 -28.50 20.67 17.49
N ARG A 175 -29.68 20.03 17.33
CA ARG A 175 -29.80 18.71 16.70
C ARG A 175 -29.37 18.71 15.22
N ASP A 176 -29.76 19.74 14.48
CA ASP A 176 -29.48 19.85 13.05
C ASP A 176 -28.03 20.28 12.82
N SER A 177 -27.52 21.18 13.67
CA SER A 177 -26.10 21.53 13.71
C SER A 177 -25.22 20.29 13.92
N VAL A 178 -25.53 19.44 14.90
CA VAL A 178 -24.79 18.18 15.13
C VAL A 178 -24.83 17.28 13.89
N SER A 179 -25.99 17.14 13.24
CA SER A 179 -26.14 16.34 12.02
C SER A 179 -25.27 16.85 10.88
N VAL A 180 -25.20 18.18 10.70
CA VAL A 180 -24.33 18.81 9.71
C VAL A 180 -22.85 18.62 10.06
N MET A 181 -22.46 18.75 11.32
CA MET A 181 -21.07 18.50 11.74
C MET A 181 -20.65 17.05 11.45
N VAL A 182 -21.52 16.08 11.70
CA VAL A 182 -21.26 14.67 11.37
C VAL A 182 -21.16 14.48 9.85
N LEU A 183 -22.02 15.13 9.06
CA LEU A 183 -21.94 15.09 7.59
C LEU A 183 -20.61 15.67 7.08
N LEU A 184 -20.10 16.74 7.69
CA LEU A 184 -18.79 17.31 7.34
C LEU A 184 -17.64 16.36 7.69
N ALA A 185 -17.73 15.65 8.82
CA ALA A 185 -16.78 14.59 9.16
C ALA A 185 -16.85 13.44 8.13
N ALA A 186 -18.04 13.11 7.62
CA ALA A 186 -18.22 12.13 6.55
C ALA A 186 -17.57 12.60 5.24
N LEU A 187 -17.75 13.87 4.85
CA LEU A 187 -17.09 14.47 3.69
C LEU A 187 -15.57 14.43 3.84
N ALA A 188 -15.04 14.76 5.02
CA ALA A 188 -13.63 14.61 5.34
C ALA A 188 -13.14 13.18 5.12
N ALA A 189 -13.86 12.17 5.64
CA ALA A 189 -13.50 10.76 5.45
C ALA A 189 -13.51 10.34 3.97
N VAL A 190 -14.48 10.81 3.17
CA VAL A 190 -14.51 10.58 1.71
C VAL A 190 -13.32 11.22 1.01
N MET A 191 -12.97 12.47 1.36
CA MET A 191 -11.78 13.14 0.79
C MET A 191 -10.49 12.38 1.12
N VAL A 192 -10.35 11.89 2.35
CA VAL A 192 -9.22 11.05 2.76
C VAL A 192 -9.20 9.77 1.94
N ALA A 193 -10.35 9.11 1.74
CA ALA A 193 -10.45 7.89 0.93
C ALA A 193 -10.01 8.11 -0.52
N LEU A 194 -10.37 9.25 -1.12
CA LEU A 194 -9.93 9.63 -2.46
C LEU A 194 -8.42 9.87 -2.52
N ARG A 195 -7.83 10.61 -1.57
CA ARG A 195 -6.38 10.86 -1.52
C ARG A 195 -5.57 9.58 -1.31
N MET A 196 -6.08 8.68 -0.47
CA MET A 196 -5.51 7.34 -0.29
C MET A 196 -5.82 6.39 -1.45
N LYS A 197 -6.60 6.81 -2.46
CA LYS A 197 -7.16 6.00 -3.57
C LYS A 197 -7.68 4.63 -3.12
N ALA A 198 -8.32 4.59 -1.95
CA ALA A 198 -8.92 3.38 -1.42
C ALA A 198 -9.86 2.75 -2.47
N CYS A 199 -9.91 1.41 -2.51
CA CYS A 199 -10.65 0.66 -3.54
C CYS A 199 -12.12 1.13 -3.68
N MET A 200 -12.77 1.46 -2.56
CA MET A 200 -14.17 1.90 -2.50
C MET A 200 -14.36 3.43 -2.51
N ALA A 201 -13.31 4.22 -2.75
CA ALA A 201 -13.39 5.68 -2.64
C ALA A 201 -14.39 6.33 -3.61
N LEU A 202 -14.45 5.88 -4.87
CA LEU A 202 -15.42 6.38 -5.86
C LEU A 202 -16.86 5.96 -5.54
N PRO A 203 -17.15 4.68 -5.22
CA PRO A 203 -18.45 4.29 -4.69
C PRO A 203 -18.91 5.14 -3.49
N ASN A 204 -18.01 5.40 -2.53
CA ASN A 204 -18.33 6.24 -1.38
C ASN A 204 -18.66 7.68 -1.76
N LEU A 205 -17.92 8.25 -2.72
CA LEU A 205 -18.19 9.60 -3.21
C LEU A 205 -19.57 9.70 -3.87
N LEU A 206 -19.92 8.72 -4.71
CA LEU A 206 -21.23 8.65 -5.36
C LEU A 206 -22.35 8.45 -4.34
N CYS A 207 -22.15 7.55 -3.37
CA CYS A 207 -23.09 7.32 -2.28
C CYS A 207 -23.27 8.58 -1.43
N PHE A 208 -22.18 9.23 -1.05
CA PHE A 208 -22.21 10.47 -0.29
C PHE A 208 -22.97 11.57 -1.04
N GLY A 209 -22.61 11.83 -2.30
CA GLY A 209 -23.27 12.86 -3.11
C GLY A 209 -24.75 12.58 -3.32
N GLY A 210 -25.11 11.33 -3.65
CA GLY A 210 -26.49 10.92 -3.90
C GLY A 210 -27.37 10.96 -2.64
N VAL A 211 -26.92 10.33 -1.55
CA VAL A 211 -27.70 10.27 -0.30
C VAL A 211 -27.72 11.61 0.41
N ALA A 212 -26.62 12.37 0.42
CA ALA A 212 -26.62 13.71 1.02
C ALA A 212 -27.55 14.66 0.23
N GLY A 213 -27.43 14.66 -1.10
CA GLY A 213 -28.22 15.51 -1.97
C GLY A 213 -29.71 15.19 -1.95
N ALA A 214 -30.08 13.91 -1.99
CA ALA A 214 -31.47 13.49 -2.10
C ALA A 214 -32.17 13.35 -0.75
N LEU A 215 -31.48 12.88 0.31
CA LEU A 215 -32.14 12.44 1.55
C LEU A 215 -31.73 13.27 2.77
N PHE A 216 -30.43 13.59 2.92
CA PHE A 216 -29.98 14.33 4.10
C PHE A 216 -30.59 15.74 4.15
N PHE A 217 -30.50 16.52 3.08
CA PHE A 217 -31.01 17.88 3.09
C PHE A 217 -32.54 17.95 3.18
N GLU A 218 -33.26 16.99 2.59
CA GLU A 218 -34.71 16.84 2.78
C GLU A 218 -35.04 16.58 4.26
N SER A 219 -34.29 15.68 4.92
CA SER A 219 -34.48 15.35 6.34
C SER A 219 -34.16 16.50 7.31
N LEU A 220 -33.39 17.50 6.88
CA LEU A 220 -33.04 18.66 7.70
C LEU A 220 -34.21 19.62 7.88
N HIS A 221 -35.20 19.63 6.97
CA HIS A 221 -36.36 20.54 6.97
C HIS A 221 -36.01 22.04 7.05
N VAL A 222 -34.79 22.42 6.64
CA VAL A 222 -34.33 23.81 6.57
C VAL A 222 -34.24 24.23 5.10
N PRO A 223 -34.63 25.47 4.75
CA PRO A 223 -34.42 25.97 3.39
C PRO A 223 -32.91 26.09 3.12
N ILE A 224 -32.45 25.36 2.11
CA ILE A 224 -31.04 25.29 1.73
C ILE A 224 -30.79 25.97 0.39
N ASN A 225 -29.64 26.65 0.26
CA ASN A 225 -29.16 27.11 -1.04
C ASN A 225 -28.30 25.99 -1.70
N PRO A 226 -28.82 25.29 -2.73
CA PRO A 226 -28.10 24.18 -3.36
C PRO A 226 -26.83 24.62 -4.10
N PHE A 227 -26.76 25.87 -4.58
CA PHE A 227 -25.59 26.38 -5.30
C PHE A 227 -24.41 26.61 -4.36
N ALA A 228 -24.65 27.13 -3.15
CA ALA A 228 -23.62 27.30 -2.13
C ALA A 228 -23.07 25.95 -1.64
N LEU A 229 -23.96 24.98 -1.41
CA LEU A 229 -23.59 23.62 -1.02
C LEU A 229 -22.81 22.89 -2.12
N ALA A 230 -23.27 23.00 -3.37
CA ALA A 230 -22.56 22.43 -4.52
C ALA A 230 -21.19 23.11 -4.75
N CYS A 231 -21.09 24.41 -4.50
CA CYS A 231 -19.82 25.14 -4.56
C CYS A 231 -18.83 24.64 -3.50
N PHE A 232 -19.27 24.53 -2.25
CA PHE A 232 -18.46 24.01 -1.15
C PHE A 232 -17.98 22.58 -1.43
N PHE A 233 -18.90 21.68 -1.77
CA PHE A 233 -18.59 20.29 -2.08
C PHE A 233 -17.66 20.16 -3.30
N GLY A 234 -18.00 20.83 -4.41
CA GLY A 234 -17.24 20.74 -5.66
C GLY A 234 -15.82 21.26 -5.53
N ARG A 235 -15.60 22.35 -4.80
CA ARG A 235 -14.26 22.91 -4.57
C ARG A 235 -13.38 22.01 -3.71
N LEU A 236 -13.95 21.41 -2.65
CA LEU A 236 -13.21 20.52 -1.74
C LEU A 236 -12.88 19.17 -2.37
N VAL A 237 -13.80 18.57 -3.12
CA VAL A 237 -13.62 17.23 -3.71
C VAL A 237 -12.74 17.24 -4.97
N CYS A 238 -12.68 18.37 -5.68
CA CYS A 238 -11.96 18.50 -6.95
C CYS A 238 -10.51 17.99 -6.90
N ASP A 239 -9.71 18.49 -5.95
CA ASP A 239 -8.30 18.11 -5.84
C ASP A 239 -8.11 16.62 -5.48
N PRO A 240 -8.74 16.10 -4.41
CA PRO A 240 -8.72 14.66 -4.12
C PRO A 240 -9.14 13.78 -5.29
N LEU A 241 -10.18 14.17 -6.03
CA LEU A 241 -10.69 13.39 -7.16
C LEU A 241 -9.69 13.35 -8.32
N LEU A 242 -9.09 14.48 -8.67
CA LEU A 242 -8.05 14.54 -9.69
C LEU A 242 -6.79 13.78 -9.24
N ASP A 243 -6.43 13.84 -7.96
CA ASP A 243 -5.27 13.12 -7.42
C ASP A 243 -5.41 11.60 -7.55
N VAL A 244 -6.63 11.03 -7.57
CA VAL A 244 -6.85 9.61 -7.86
C VAL A 244 -6.25 9.22 -9.23
N CYS A 245 -6.42 10.08 -10.22
CA CYS A 245 -5.98 9.85 -11.60
C CYS A 245 -4.53 10.26 -11.83
N PHE A 246 -4.09 11.39 -11.28
CA PHE A 246 -2.81 12.03 -11.66
C PHE A 246 -1.67 11.83 -10.66
N SER A 247 -1.93 11.46 -9.40
CA SER A 247 -0.82 11.31 -8.44
C SER A 247 -0.02 10.03 -8.70
N GLY A 248 1.31 10.17 -8.79
CA GLY A 248 2.26 9.07 -9.02
C GLY A 248 2.79 8.41 -7.74
N HIS A 249 2.31 8.82 -6.56
CA HIS A 249 2.81 8.31 -5.28
C HIS A 249 2.62 6.81 -5.12
N SER A 250 3.61 6.16 -4.50
CA SER A 250 3.50 4.76 -4.10
C SER A 250 2.42 4.58 -3.01
N VAL A 251 1.95 3.34 -2.80
CA VAL A 251 0.98 3.03 -1.73
C VAL A 251 1.52 3.49 -0.38
N THR A 252 2.78 3.20 -0.10
CA THR A 252 3.41 3.47 1.20
C THR A 252 3.69 4.94 1.45
N GLU A 253 3.94 5.72 0.39
CA GLU A 253 4.00 7.19 0.48
C GLU A 253 2.63 7.79 0.80
N ARG A 254 1.56 7.36 0.12
CA ARG A 254 0.21 7.88 0.37
C ARG A 254 -0.23 7.63 1.81
N TRP A 255 -0.02 6.41 2.29
CA TRP A 255 -0.35 6.01 3.66
C TRP A 255 0.71 6.43 4.69
N GLN A 256 1.79 7.11 4.29
CA GLN A 256 2.86 7.53 5.20
C GLN A 256 2.34 8.30 6.42
N PRO A 257 1.37 9.24 6.33
CA PRO A 257 0.84 9.93 7.51
C PRO A 257 0.26 8.97 8.55
N PHE A 258 -0.38 7.88 8.09
CA PHE A 258 -0.89 6.81 8.96
C PHE A 258 0.23 5.95 9.52
N LEU A 259 1.10 5.46 8.63
CA LEU A 259 2.16 4.52 8.96
C LEU A 259 3.20 5.15 9.89
N ALA A 260 3.46 6.46 9.75
CA ALA A 260 4.39 7.23 10.56
C ALA A 260 3.85 7.64 11.94
N TRP A 261 2.54 7.52 12.18
CA TRP A 261 1.93 7.92 13.45
C TRP A 261 2.38 7.04 14.63
N PRO A 262 2.68 7.54 15.84
CA PRO A 262 3.20 6.69 16.92
C PRO A 262 2.19 5.62 17.37
N ALA A 263 2.71 4.51 17.93
CA ALA A 263 1.89 3.37 18.37
C ALA A 263 0.72 3.73 19.30
N PRO A 264 0.87 4.54 20.37
CA PRO A 264 -0.26 4.87 21.25
C PRO A 264 -1.35 5.67 20.52
N TRP A 265 -0.99 6.61 19.67
CA TRP A 265 -1.94 7.43 18.91
C TRP A 265 -2.77 6.60 17.93
N ARG A 266 -2.14 5.61 17.26
CA ARG A 266 -2.87 4.67 16.41
C ARG A 266 -3.86 3.83 17.21
N ARG A 267 -3.46 3.33 18.39
CA ARG A 267 -4.37 2.57 19.27
C ARG A 267 -5.52 3.44 19.78
N LEU A 268 -5.24 4.67 20.18
CA LEU A 268 -6.27 5.63 20.60
C LEU A 268 -7.24 5.98 19.48
N SER A 269 -6.81 5.93 18.21
CA SER A 269 -7.69 6.20 17.05
C SER A 269 -8.83 5.18 16.88
N LEU A 270 -8.73 4.00 17.53
CA LEU A 270 -9.82 3.02 17.55
C LEU A 270 -10.99 3.43 18.44
N LEU A 271 -10.76 4.26 19.47
CA LEU A 271 -11.83 4.73 20.37
C LEU A 271 -12.88 5.59 19.64
N PRO A 272 -12.51 6.66 18.89
CA PRO A 272 -13.50 7.43 18.15
C PRO A 272 -14.16 6.60 17.04
N LEU A 273 -13.43 5.68 16.39
CA LEU A 273 -14.01 4.80 15.37
C LEU A 273 -15.12 3.91 15.95
N THR A 274 -14.80 3.18 17.03
CA THR A 274 -15.78 2.32 17.72
C THR A 274 -16.93 3.12 18.33
N ALA A 275 -16.69 4.34 18.81
CA ALA A 275 -17.77 5.21 19.29
C ALA A 275 -18.76 5.58 18.18
N VAL A 276 -18.28 5.88 16.96
CA VAL A 276 -19.15 6.16 15.81
C VAL A 276 -19.95 4.91 15.41
N GLU A 277 -19.33 3.73 15.39
CA GLU A 277 -20.00 2.44 15.11
C GLU A 277 -21.09 2.11 16.15
N VAL A 278 -20.79 2.29 17.44
CA VAL A 278 -21.77 2.10 18.52
C VAL A 278 -22.91 3.11 18.41
N THR A 279 -22.61 4.36 18.04
CA THR A 279 -23.64 5.37 17.79
C THR A 279 -24.53 4.97 16.63
N PHE A 280 -23.96 4.44 15.54
CA PHE A 280 -24.72 3.95 14.38
C PHE A 280 -25.72 2.84 14.76
N ILE A 281 -25.26 1.79 15.45
CA ILE A 281 -26.16 0.70 15.84
C ILE A 281 -27.20 1.15 16.88
N GLY A 282 -26.82 2.08 17.77
CA GLY A 282 -27.75 2.70 18.73
C GLY A 282 -28.86 3.49 18.04
N LEU A 283 -28.53 4.27 17.01
CA LEU A 283 -29.51 4.98 16.18
C LEU A 283 -30.36 4.03 15.34
N ALA A 284 -29.76 2.96 14.81
CA ALA A 284 -30.50 1.91 14.08
C ALA A 284 -31.54 1.24 14.99
N ALA A 285 -31.18 0.93 16.23
CA ALA A 285 -32.07 0.32 17.22
C ALA A 285 -33.26 1.22 17.59
N GLN A 286 -33.15 2.55 17.49
CA GLN A 286 -34.27 3.46 17.73
C GLN A 286 -35.43 3.20 16.76
N LYS A 287 -35.16 2.65 15.57
CA LYS A 287 -36.20 2.28 14.59
C LYS A 287 -37.17 1.22 15.12
N LEU A 288 -36.75 0.40 16.08
CA LEU A 288 -37.60 -0.62 16.70
C LEU A 288 -38.74 -0.05 17.55
N ARG A 289 -38.70 1.26 17.87
CA ARG A 289 -39.80 1.93 18.57
C ARG A 289 -41.02 2.14 17.67
N ASP A 290 -40.85 2.11 16.34
CA ASP A 290 -41.95 2.23 15.38
C ASP A 290 -42.64 0.86 15.22
N LEU A 291 -43.86 0.74 15.75
CA LEU A 291 -44.58 -0.52 15.92
C LEU A 291 -45.26 -1.05 14.65
N ASP A 292 -45.21 -0.34 13.51
CA ASP A 292 -46.06 -0.66 12.35
C ASP A 292 -45.77 -2.02 11.68
N ARG A 293 -44.59 -2.63 11.91
CA ARG A 293 -44.19 -3.96 11.37
C ARG A 293 -43.30 -4.78 12.31
N TRP A 294 -43.53 -4.67 13.62
CA TRP A 294 -42.62 -5.19 14.66
C TRP A 294 -42.28 -6.69 14.53
N TYR A 295 -43.22 -7.53 14.07
CA TYR A 295 -43.10 -8.99 14.03
C TYR A 295 -42.07 -9.53 13.02
N LEU A 296 -41.79 -8.81 11.93
CA LEU A 296 -40.72 -9.16 10.98
C LEU A 296 -39.45 -8.35 11.24
N THR A 297 -39.60 -7.07 11.60
CA THR A 297 -38.47 -6.15 11.75
C THR A 297 -37.62 -6.48 12.98
N ILE A 298 -38.22 -6.87 14.11
CA ILE A 298 -37.46 -7.18 15.33
C ILE A 298 -36.59 -8.44 15.15
N PRO A 299 -37.11 -9.60 14.69
CA PRO A 299 -36.28 -10.78 14.49
C PRO A 299 -35.17 -10.54 13.45
N ALA A 300 -35.49 -9.87 12.34
CA ALA A 300 -34.51 -9.52 11.31
C ALA A 300 -33.41 -8.61 11.89
N PHE A 301 -33.79 -7.61 12.70
CA PHE A 301 -32.83 -6.72 13.34
C PHE A 301 -31.92 -7.47 14.29
N VAL A 302 -32.46 -8.35 15.14
CA VAL A 302 -31.66 -9.13 16.10
C VAL A 302 -30.62 -9.98 15.37
N VAL A 303 -31.00 -10.64 14.28
CA VAL A 303 -30.08 -11.44 13.47
C VAL A 303 -29.01 -10.56 12.82
N CYS A 304 -29.39 -9.46 12.16
CA CYS A 304 -28.46 -8.54 11.51
C CYS A 304 -27.54 -7.84 12.52
N ALA A 305 -28.05 -7.42 13.68
CA ALA A 305 -27.28 -6.76 14.74
C ALA A 305 -26.31 -7.72 15.41
N PHE A 306 -26.69 -8.99 15.61
CA PHE A 306 -25.77 -10.01 16.12
C PHE A 306 -24.64 -10.28 15.11
N PHE A 307 -24.99 -10.43 13.83
CA PHE A 307 -23.99 -10.60 12.77
C PHE A 307 -23.06 -9.38 12.66
N TRP A 308 -23.63 -8.17 12.74
CA TRP A 308 -22.90 -6.91 12.76
C TRP A 308 -21.96 -6.80 13.95
N ALA A 309 -22.41 -7.16 15.16
CA ALA A 309 -21.56 -7.14 16.35
C ALA A 309 -20.40 -8.15 16.24
N ALA A 310 -20.65 -9.34 15.69
CA ALA A 310 -19.61 -10.33 15.46
C ALA A 310 -18.59 -9.87 14.40
N SER A 311 -19.04 -9.30 13.28
CA SER A 311 -18.17 -8.78 12.22
C SER A 311 -17.36 -7.56 12.68
N HIS A 312 -17.94 -6.67 13.49
CA HIS A 312 -17.26 -5.47 13.99
C HIS A 312 -16.29 -5.78 15.12
N MET A 313 -16.58 -6.80 15.94
CA MET A 313 -15.58 -7.29 16.88
C MET A 313 -14.35 -7.85 16.16
N VAL A 314 -14.56 -8.59 15.05
CA VAL A 314 -13.48 -9.06 14.18
C VAL A 314 -12.72 -7.87 13.60
N PHE A 315 -13.43 -6.87 13.05
CA PHE A 315 -12.83 -5.65 12.52
C PHE A 315 -11.91 -4.95 13.54
N VAL A 316 -12.37 -4.72 14.77
CA VAL A 316 -11.58 -4.08 15.84
C VAL A 316 -10.35 -4.91 16.19
N ILE A 317 -10.50 -6.23 16.37
CA ILE A 317 -9.37 -7.13 16.66
C ILE A 317 -8.36 -7.12 15.50
N THR A 318 -8.83 -7.13 14.24
CA THR A 318 -7.99 -7.06 13.05
C THR A 318 -7.20 -5.76 12.99
N VAL A 319 -7.85 -4.61 13.18
CA VAL A 319 -7.14 -3.31 13.16
C VAL A 319 -6.17 -3.19 14.34
N TRP A 320 -6.53 -3.71 15.51
CA TRP A 320 -5.63 -3.78 16.66
C TRP A 320 -4.39 -4.66 16.39
N GLY A 321 -4.59 -5.84 15.80
CA GLY A 321 -3.53 -6.75 15.37
C GLY A 321 -2.60 -6.10 14.35
N PHE A 322 -3.17 -5.40 13.36
CA PHE A 322 -2.41 -4.62 12.38
C PHE A 322 -1.52 -3.58 13.06
N HIS A 323 -2.08 -2.80 13.99
CA HIS A 323 -1.33 -1.76 14.71
C HIS A 323 -0.16 -2.32 15.51
N THR A 324 -0.35 -3.49 16.11
CA THR A 324 0.67 -4.19 16.89
C THR A 324 1.80 -4.68 15.97
N LYS A 325 1.48 -5.40 14.89
CA LYS A 325 2.47 -5.82 13.89
C LYS A 325 3.22 -4.64 13.26
N LEU A 326 2.51 -3.57 12.92
CA LEU A 326 3.13 -2.36 12.37
C LEU A 326 4.09 -1.69 13.38
N SER A 327 3.75 -1.73 14.68
CA SER A 327 4.63 -1.19 15.72
C SER A 327 5.93 -1.99 15.83
N GLU A 328 5.88 -3.31 15.68
CA GLU A 328 7.05 -4.18 15.67
C GLU A 328 7.92 -3.93 14.44
N CYS A 329 7.32 -3.85 13.25
CA CYS A 329 8.03 -3.50 12.01
C CYS A 329 8.75 -2.15 12.13
N ARG A 330 8.09 -1.14 12.72
CA ARG A 330 8.70 0.18 12.89
C ARG A 330 9.82 0.19 13.92
N ARG A 331 9.70 -0.56 15.00
CA ARG A 331 10.78 -0.72 15.99
C ARG A 331 12.02 -1.33 15.33
N LEU A 332 11.83 -2.36 14.51
CA LEU A 332 12.91 -2.99 13.74
C LEU A 332 13.51 -2.02 12.71
N CYS A 333 12.68 -1.32 11.94
CA CYS A 333 13.13 -0.32 10.96
C CYS A 333 13.95 0.79 11.62
N SER A 334 13.48 1.31 12.77
CA SER A 334 14.17 2.35 13.54
C SER A 334 15.49 1.87 14.11
N SER A 335 15.58 0.62 14.58
CA SER A 335 16.83 0.06 15.11
C SER A 335 17.93 -0.07 14.06
N GLN A 336 17.55 -0.15 12.78
CA GLN A 336 18.49 -0.27 11.66
C GLN A 336 18.77 1.05 10.94
N GLY A 337 18.17 2.17 11.38
CA GLY A 337 18.36 3.48 10.73
C GLY A 337 17.86 3.55 9.28
N SER A 338 17.05 2.59 8.82
CA SER A 338 16.55 2.56 7.45
C SER A 338 15.29 3.44 7.30
N GLY A 339 15.26 4.27 6.25
CA GLY A 339 14.15 5.18 5.96
C GLY A 339 12.88 4.46 5.46
N VAL A 340 11.99 5.18 4.77
CA VAL A 340 10.68 4.66 4.30
C VAL A 340 10.80 3.39 3.42
N SER A 341 11.84 3.30 2.58
CA SER A 341 12.13 2.10 1.78
C SER A 341 12.45 0.87 2.63
N GLY A 342 13.07 1.07 3.80
CA GLY A 342 13.34 0.01 4.78
C GLY A 342 12.06 -0.57 5.38
N LEU A 343 11.07 0.27 5.67
CA LEU A 343 9.81 -0.16 6.28
C LEU A 343 9.06 -1.17 5.39
N ASN A 344 9.05 -0.96 4.07
CA ASN A 344 8.40 -1.88 3.13
C ASN A 344 9.03 -3.27 3.15
N LYS A 345 10.36 -3.34 3.20
CA LYS A 345 11.10 -4.61 3.29
C LYS A 345 10.82 -5.31 4.62
N VAL A 346 10.82 -4.57 5.73
CA VAL A 346 10.50 -5.11 7.07
C VAL A 346 9.06 -5.62 7.14
N MET A 347 8.11 -4.89 6.55
CA MET A 347 6.70 -5.31 6.51
C MET A 347 6.53 -6.58 5.66
N ALA A 348 7.22 -6.68 4.52
CA ALA A 348 7.22 -7.88 3.69
C ALA A 348 7.81 -9.09 4.44
N SER A 349 8.98 -8.94 5.08
CA SER A 349 9.64 -10.05 5.80
C SER A 349 8.85 -10.54 7.00
N LYS A 350 8.10 -9.65 7.68
CA LYS A 350 7.21 -10.00 8.80
C LYS A 350 5.82 -10.48 8.38
N GLY A 351 5.60 -10.81 7.10
CA GLY A 351 4.34 -11.41 6.65
C GLY A 351 3.15 -10.45 6.64
N MET A 352 3.37 -9.13 6.71
CA MET A 352 2.29 -8.13 6.72
C MET A 352 1.41 -8.23 5.47
N ARG A 353 1.99 -8.65 4.33
CA ARG A 353 1.26 -8.92 3.09
C ARG A 353 0.13 -9.93 3.31
N HIS A 354 0.46 -11.11 3.84
CA HIS A 354 -0.50 -12.19 4.05
C HIS A 354 -1.57 -11.77 5.06
N PHE A 355 -1.15 -11.14 6.17
CA PHE A 355 -2.06 -10.55 7.15
C PHE A 355 -3.04 -9.57 6.50
N CYS A 356 -2.58 -8.65 5.65
CA CYS A 356 -3.43 -7.68 4.97
C CYS A 356 -4.41 -8.36 4.00
N LEU A 357 -3.97 -9.37 3.23
CA LEU A 357 -4.86 -10.08 2.29
C LEU A 357 -5.96 -10.88 3.00
N ILE A 358 -5.66 -11.49 4.15
CA ILE A 358 -6.70 -12.10 4.99
C ILE A 358 -7.62 -11.02 5.54
N SER A 359 -7.04 -9.97 6.14
CA SER A 359 -7.77 -8.88 6.79
C SER A 359 -8.73 -8.17 5.83
N GLU A 360 -8.32 -7.94 4.58
CA GLU A 360 -9.16 -7.40 3.51
C GLU A 360 -10.49 -8.17 3.41
N ARG A 361 -10.41 -9.50 3.34
CA ARG A 361 -11.61 -10.36 3.27
C ARG A 361 -12.48 -10.24 4.51
N LEU A 362 -11.88 -10.08 5.69
CA LEU A 362 -12.63 -9.99 6.95
C LEU A 362 -13.36 -8.64 7.08
N VAL A 363 -12.68 -7.53 6.75
CA VAL A 363 -13.25 -6.18 6.80
C VAL A 363 -14.36 -5.99 5.76
N MET A 364 -14.34 -6.73 4.65
CA MET A 364 -15.47 -6.73 3.72
C MET A 364 -16.80 -7.15 4.38
N PHE A 365 -16.77 -8.06 5.36
CA PHE A 365 -17.98 -8.46 6.07
C PHE A 365 -18.48 -7.39 7.06
N SER A 366 -17.59 -6.58 7.65
CA SER A 366 -18.05 -5.43 8.45
C SER A 366 -18.83 -4.46 7.57
N LEU A 367 -18.26 -4.10 6.41
CA LEU A 367 -18.88 -3.19 5.44
C LEU A 367 -20.25 -3.70 4.98
N LEU A 368 -20.33 -4.97 4.59
CA LEU A 368 -21.59 -5.58 4.16
C LEU A 368 -22.62 -5.62 5.31
N SER A 369 -22.18 -5.92 6.53
CA SER A 369 -23.08 -5.93 7.69
C SER A 369 -23.61 -4.54 8.04
N THR A 370 -22.79 -3.49 7.92
CA THR A 370 -23.21 -2.10 8.13
C THR A 370 -24.23 -1.66 7.09
N VAL A 371 -24.00 -1.99 5.81
CA VAL A 371 -24.98 -1.72 4.74
C VAL A 371 -26.28 -2.49 4.98
N ALA A 372 -26.21 -3.75 5.42
CA ALA A 372 -27.39 -4.56 5.72
C ALA A 372 -28.22 -4.00 6.89
N VAL A 373 -27.57 -3.60 7.98
CA VAL A 373 -28.24 -2.95 9.13
C VAL A 373 -28.85 -1.62 8.70
N ALA A 374 -28.12 -0.80 7.92
CA ALA A 374 -28.61 0.47 7.42
C ALA A 374 -29.85 0.31 6.54
N ALA A 375 -29.83 -0.65 5.60
CA ALA A 375 -30.94 -0.93 4.70
C ALA A 375 -32.19 -1.42 5.47
N LEU A 376 -31.99 -2.29 6.48
CA LEU A 376 -33.08 -2.79 7.31
C LEU A 376 -33.68 -1.70 8.22
N CYS A 377 -32.84 -0.83 8.76
CA CYS A 377 -33.22 0.19 9.75
C CYS A 377 -33.29 1.59 9.14
N TRP A 378 -33.56 1.69 7.83
CA TRP A 378 -33.47 2.96 7.13
C TRP A 378 -34.42 4.01 7.72
N GLN A 379 -33.87 5.19 8.03
CA GLN A 379 -34.60 6.31 8.63
C GLN A 379 -34.41 7.57 7.78
N ALA A 380 -35.20 7.69 6.70
CA ALA A 380 -35.14 8.84 5.79
C ALA A 380 -35.43 10.19 6.49
N SER A 381 -36.25 10.19 7.54
CA SER A 381 -36.62 11.39 8.29
C SER A 381 -35.59 11.82 9.35
N SER A 382 -34.53 11.04 9.59
CA SER A 382 -33.54 11.31 10.64
C SER A 382 -32.20 11.73 10.04
N SER A 383 -31.95 13.05 10.02
CA SER A 383 -30.69 13.66 9.56
C SER A 383 -29.46 13.12 10.30
N VAL A 384 -29.58 12.85 11.60
CA VAL A 384 -28.52 12.24 12.43
C VAL A 384 -28.20 10.82 11.95
N PHE A 385 -29.21 9.99 11.68
CA PHE A 385 -28.98 8.61 11.21
C PHE A 385 -28.29 8.61 9.84
N VAL A 386 -28.79 9.41 8.90
CA VAL A 386 -28.24 9.52 7.54
C VAL A 386 -26.78 10.01 7.56
N SER A 387 -26.48 11.05 8.35
CA SER A 387 -25.11 11.57 8.48
C SER A 387 -24.15 10.59 9.14
N VAL A 388 -24.56 9.88 10.20
CA VAL A 388 -23.74 8.85 10.85
C VAL A 388 -23.48 7.67 9.90
N PHE A 389 -24.50 7.21 9.15
CA PHE A 389 -24.31 6.17 8.12
C PHE A 389 -23.29 6.60 7.06
N LEU A 390 -23.42 7.84 6.56
CA LEU A 390 -22.49 8.43 5.60
C LEU A 390 -21.07 8.61 6.16
N LEU A 391 -20.89 8.63 7.49
CA LEU A 391 -19.58 8.69 8.14
C LEU A 391 -18.97 7.30 8.34
N VAL A 392 -19.75 6.31 8.81
CA VAL A 392 -19.25 4.95 9.08
C VAL A 392 -18.73 4.30 7.80
N LEU A 393 -19.50 4.39 6.72
CA LEU A 393 -19.19 3.74 5.45
C LEU A 393 -17.81 4.11 4.87
N PRO A 394 -17.42 5.40 4.75
CA PRO A 394 -16.08 5.76 4.32
C PRO A 394 -15.00 5.38 5.35
N LEU A 395 -15.27 5.42 6.66
CA LEU A 395 -14.28 5.02 7.67
C LEU A 395 -13.92 3.53 7.58
N GLU A 396 -14.91 2.64 7.53
CA GLU A 396 -14.67 1.21 7.34
C GLU A 396 -13.96 0.93 6.00
N SER A 397 -14.36 1.65 4.95
CA SER A 397 -13.77 1.49 3.62
C SER A 397 -12.31 1.91 3.54
N LEU A 398 -11.86 2.83 4.40
CA LEU A 398 -10.47 3.27 4.47
C LEU A 398 -9.59 2.13 4.97
N PHE A 399 -10.03 1.40 5.99
CA PHE A 399 -9.31 0.23 6.50
C PHE A 399 -9.34 -0.92 5.50
N HIS A 400 -10.48 -1.18 4.85
CA HIS A 400 -10.53 -2.12 3.73
C HIS A 400 -9.54 -1.73 2.62
N GLY A 401 -9.53 -0.46 2.22
CA GLY A 401 -8.61 0.07 1.21
C GLY A 401 -7.14 -0.04 1.61
N LEU A 402 -6.82 0.24 2.87
CA LEU A 402 -5.48 0.06 3.43
C LEU A 402 -5.00 -1.39 3.28
N PHE A 403 -5.82 -2.36 3.71
CA PHE A 403 -5.48 -3.78 3.63
C PHE A 403 -5.36 -4.25 2.19
N HIS A 404 -6.29 -3.86 1.33
CA HIS A 404 -6.24 -4.18 -0.10
C HIS A 404 -4.99 -3.63 -0.79
N GLU A 405 -4.66 -2.35 -0.56
CA GLU A 405 -3.52 -1.72 -1.22
C GLU A 405 -2.19 -2.23 -0.68
N LEU A 406 -2.03 -2.39 0.64
CA LEU A 406 -0.82 -2.95 1.25
C LEU A 406 -0.64 -4.43 0.87
N GLY A 407 -1.68 -5.24 0.95
CA GLY A 407 -1.64 -6.66 0.58
C GLY A 407 -1.23 -6.90 -0.87
N ASN A 408 -1.59 -5.98 -1.78
CA ASN A 408 -1.24 -6.07 -3.19
C ASN A 408 0.08 -5.38 -3.59
N SER A 409 0.71 -4.64 -2.68
CA SER A 409 1.94 -3.88 -2.96
C SER A 409 3.18 -4.37 -2.23
N LEU A 410 3.01 -5.00 -1.06
CA LEU A 410 4.12 -5.57 -0.31
C LEU A 410 4.71 -6.80 -1.01
N GLY A 411 6.01 -7.03 -0.81
CA GLY A 411 6.72 -8.21 -1.28
C GLY A 411 6.38 -9.48 -0.50
N GLY A 412 6.97 -10.59 -0.90
CA GLY A 412 6.84 -11.88 -0.22
C GLY A 412 7.79 -12.06 0.95
N THR A 413 7.59 -13.11 1.73
CA THR A 413 8.52 -13.52 2.79
C THR A 413 9.70 -14.32 2.22
N CYS A 414 10.85 -14.28 2.90
CA CYS A 414 12.06 -14.97 2.45
C CYS A 414 12.78 -15.61 3.65
N VAL A 415 13.21 -16.86 3.49
CA VAL A 415 14.03 -17.59 4.46
C VAL A 415 15.31 -18.10 3.81
N GLY A 416 16.42 -18.05 4.54
CA GLY A 416 17.75 -18.40 4.08
C GLY A 416 18.39 -19.49 4.94
N TYR A 417 19.03 -20.46 4.30
CA TYR A 417 19.90 -21.44 4.92
C TYR A 417 21.28 -21.38 4.24
N ALA A 418 22.34 -21.32 5.03
CA ALA A 418 23.70 -21.27 4.52
C ALA A 418 24.52 -22.46 5.03
N VAL A 419 25.25 -23.10 4.12
CA VAL A 419 26.14 -24.23 4.39
C VAL A 419 27.52 -23.90 3.85
N VAL A 420 28.51 -23.87 4.74
CA VAL A 420 29.91 -23.62 4.39
C VAL A 420 30.75 -24.82 4.82
N ILE A 421 31.29 -25.53 3.84
CA ILE A 421 32.18 -26.68 4.03
C ILE A 421 33.55 -26.30 3.43
N PRO A 422 34.62 -26.21 4.22
CA PRO A 422 35.93 -25.86 3.72
C PRO A 422 36.50 -26.93 2.79
N THR A 423 37.14 -26.49 1.71
CA THR A 423 37.45 -27.34 0.54
C THR A 423 38.78 -28.07 0.57
N ASN A 424 39.70 -27.72 1.47
CA ASN A 424 41.07 -28.24 1.38
C ASN A 424 41.33 -29.47 2.26
N PHE A 425 40.33 -29.97 2.98
CA PHE A 425 40.46 -31.26 3.63
C PHE A 425 40.19 -32.40 2.67
N CYS A 426 39.97 -32.24 1.37
CA CYS A 426 39.71 -33.36 0.47
C CYS A 426 40.64 -33.33 -0.76
N SER A 427 41.23 -34.47 -1.13
CA SER A 427 41.92 -34.65 -2.42
C SER A 427 40.93 -34.47 -3.58
N LEU A 428 41.42 -34.41 -4.81
CA LEU A 428 40.59 -34.44 -6.04
C LEU A 428 39.59 -35.61 -6.09
N ASP A 429 39.81 -36.64 -5.27
CA ASP A 429 38.98 -37.85 -5.13
C ASP A 429 38.13 -37.87 -3.84
N GLY A 430 38.05 -36.77 -3.08
CA GLY A 430 37.22 -36.65 -1.88
C GLY A 430 37.82 -37.21 -0.58
N GLN A 431 39.13 -37.53 -0.55
CA GLN A 431 39.78 -38.15 0.62
C GLN A 431 40.43 -37.11 1.56
N PRO A 432 40.34 -37.29 2.89
CA PRO A 432 40.86 -36.33 3.87
C PRO A 432 42.34 -35.96 3.66
N MET A 433 42.66 -34.72 3.28
CA MET A 433 44.04 -34.23 3.13
C MET A 433 44.49 -33.48 4.38
N LEU A 434 45.64 -33.88 4.94
CA LEU A 434 46.27 -33.19 6.06
C LEU A 434 46.92 -31.88 5.57
N LEU A 435 46.35 -30.75 5.97
CA LEU A 435 46.89 -29.43 5.66
C LEU A 435 47.88 -28.95 6.73
N PRO A 436 48.91 -28.18 6.35
CA PRO A 436 49.76 -27.45 7.29
C PRO A 436 48.94 -26.54 8.22
N PRO A 437 49.35 -26.33 9.49
CA PRO A 437 48.61 -25.52 10.45
C PRO A 437 48.31 -24.08 9.99
N SER A 438 49.22 -23.46 9.24
CA SER A 438 49.03 -22.11 8.67
C SER A 438 47.90 -22.08 7.64
N GLN A 439 47.84 -23.07 6.75
CA GLN A 439 46.80 -23.16 5.72
C GLN A 439 45.42 -23.47 6.31
N VAL A 440 45.37 -24.22 7.41
CA VAL A 440 44.12 -24.45 8.16
C VAL A 440 43.60 -23.16 8.79
N HIS A 441 44.50 -22.32 9.32
CA HIS A 441 44.13 -21.03 9.90
C HIS A 441 43.55 -20.09 8.84
N ASP A 442 44.25 -19.90 7.71
CA ASP A 442 43.82 -19.03 6.62
C ASP A 442 42.46 -19.47 6.04
N LEU A 443 42.27 -20.78 5.91
CA LEU A 443 41.02 -21.35 5.40
C LEU A 443 39.86 -21.19 6.40
N ASN A 444 40.12 -21.28 7.70
CA ASN A 444 39.12 -21.00 8.72
C ASN A 444 38.74 -19.52 8.75
N GLU A 445 39.71 -18.61 8.69
CA GLU A 445 39.46 -17.17 8.61
C GLU A 445 38.62 -16.82 7.37
N ARG A 446 38.93 -17.45 6.23
CA ARG A 446 38.14 -17.25 5.02
C ARG A 446 36.73 -17.80 5.11
N SER A 447 36.58 -19.02 5.61
CA SER A 447 35.27 -19.67 5.74
C SER A 447 34.35 -18.91 6.69
N THR A 448 34.90 -18.45 7.82
CA THR A 448 34.18 -17.58 8.75
C THR A 448 33.90 -16.21 8.15
N GLY A 449 34.83 -15.65 7.35
CA GLY A 449 34.62 -14.44 6.56
C GLY A 449 33.47 -14.57 5.55
N MET A 450 33.35 -15.70 4.85
CA MET A 450 32.23 -16.00 3.95
C MET A 450 30.90 -16.08 4.71
N LEU A 451 30.89 -16.79 5.84
CA LEU A 451 29.71 -16.92 6.70
C LEU A 451 29.22 -15.54 7.16
N ASN A 452 30.13 -14.68 7.62
CA ASN A 452 29.83 -13.31 8.04
C ASN A 452 29.26 -12.46 6.89
N LYS A 453 29.78 -12.62 5.67
CA LYS A 453 29.26 -11.91 4.48
C LYS A 453 27.85 -12.38 4.14
N ILE A 454 27.57 -13.68 4.21
CA ILE A 454 26.21 -14.21 3.96
C ILE A 454 25.23 -13.83 5.06
N GLN A 455 25.65 -13.83 6.33
CA GLN A 455 24.83 -13.30 7.43
C GLN A 455 24.52 -11.82 7.24
N ARG A 456 25.50 -11.01 6.80
CA ARG A 456 25.29 -9.61 6.42
C ARG A 456 24.27 -9.49 5.28
N PHE A 457 24.37 -10.35 4.27
CA PHE A 457 23.41 -10.40 3.16
C PHE A 457 21.99 -10.73 3.64
N PHE A 458 21.82 -11.76 4.47
CA PHE A 458 20.51 -12.10 5.04
C PHE A 458 19.95 -10.95 5.87
N ALA A 459 20.76 -10.32 6.72
CA ALA A 459 20.34 -9.19 7.52
C ALA A 459 19.93 -7.97 6.66
N TYR A 460 20.71 -7.64 5.63
CA TYR A 460 20.46 -6.48 4.76
C TYR A 460 19.18 -6.63 3.92
N HIS A 461 18.87 -7.85 3.47
CA HIS A 461 17.66 -8.14 2.70
C HIS A 461 16.47 -8.60 3.56
N PHE A 462 16.58 -8.59 4.89
CA PHE A 462 15.58 -9.10 5.84
C PHE A 462 15.13 -10.53 5.56
N ILE A 463 16.08 -11.38 5.18
CA ILE A 463 15.88 -12.81 4.99
C ILE A 463 15.91 -13.47 6.37
N GLU A 464 14.85 -14.21 6.72
CA GLU A 464 14.81 -14.97 7.96
C GLU A 464 15.88 -16.06 7.93
N THR A 465 16.77 -16.07 8.90
CA THR A 465 17.88 -17.02 8.93
C THR A 465 17.43 -18.30 9.63
N PHE A 466 17.31 -19.40 8.88
CA PHE A 466 17.09 -20.73 9.45
C PHE A 466 18.34 -21.24 10.15
N GLY A 467 19.50 -21.06 9.51
CA GLY A 467 20.79 -21.45 10.05
C GLY A 467 21.95 -21.08 9.13
N CYS A 468 23.13 -20.94 9.71
CA CYS A 468 24.39 -20.77 9.00
C CYS A 468 25.37 -21.81 9.53
N ASP A 469 25.40 -22.97 8.89
CA ASP A 469 26.22 -24.09 9.31
C ASP A 469 27.63 -23.98 8.75
N TYR A 470 28.60 -24.14 9.63
CA TYR A 470 30.00 -24.29 9.28
C TYR A 470 30.50 -25.62 9.86
N SER A 471 31.04 -26.50 9.01
CA SER A 471 31.58 -27.79 9.45
C SER A 471 32.99 -27.98 8.92
N SER A 472 33.98 -27.99 9.81
CA SER A 472 35.39 -28.23 9.46
C SER A 472 35.67 -29.68 9.06
N SER A 473 34.89 -30.65 9.54
CA SER A 473 35.04 -32.08 9.28
C SER A 473 34.13 -32.60 8.16
N GLY A 474 33.43 -31.73 7.43
CA GLY A 474 32.40 -32.10 6.47
C GLY A 474 31.04 -32.40 7.10
N VAL A 475 30.01 -32.60 6.27
CA VAL A 475 28.64 -32.90 6.70
C VAL A 475 28.20 -34.20 6.02
N THR A 476 27.59 -35.13 6.77
CA THR A 476 27.07 -36.38 6.20
C THR A 476 25.77 -36.14 5.43
N LYS A 477 25.45 -37.04 4.51
CA LYS A 477 24.24 -36.94 3.68
C LYS A 477 22.96 -36.93 4.50
N GLU A 478 22.86 -37.78 5.52
CA GLU A 478 21.67 -37.90 6.37
C GLU A 478 21.45 -36.63 7.19
N ALA A 479 22.53 -36.06 7.75
CA ALA A 479 22.45 -34.83 8.54
C ALA A 479 22.02 -33.64 7.68
N LEU A 480 22.58 -33.52 6.46
CA LEU A 480 22.20 -32.47 5.53
C LEU A 480 20.77 -32.65 5.03
N GLN A 481 20.36 -33.87 4.68
CA GLN A 481 19.00 -34.19 4.28
C GLN A 481 17.98 -33.82 5.38
N ALA A 482 18.24 -34.19 6.63
CA ALA A 482 17.37 -33.85 7.75
C ALA A 482 17.21 -32.33 7.91
N LYS A 483 18.32 -31.57 7.85
CA LYS A 483 18.28 -30.11 7.96
C LYS A 483 17.59 -29.43 6.79
N ILE A 484 17.88 -29.83 5.55
CA ILE A 484 17.24 -29.27 4.35
C ILE A 484 15.73 -29.58 4.36
N THR A 485 15.34 -30.79 4.77
CA THR A 485 13.92 -31.15 4.87
C THR A 485 13.21 -30.30 5.91
N ALA A 486 13.80 -30.13 7.11
CA ALA A 486 13.27 -29.25 8.14
C ALA A 486 13.18 -27.78 7.67
N PHE A 487 14.17 -27.31 6.92
CA PHE A 487 14.18 -25.98 6.31
C PHE A 487 13.03 -25.81 5.29
N PHE A 488 12.81 -26.78 4.41
CA PHE A 488 11.69 -26.78 3.46
C PHE A 488 10.32 -26.86 4.16
N GLU A 489 10.31 -27.34 5.40
CA GLU A 489 9.16 -27.39 6.28
C GLU A 489 9.02 -26.18 7.22
N LEU A 490 9.73 -25.08 6.98
CA LEU A 490 9.52 -23.85 7.74
C LEU A 490 8.21 -23.14 7.36
N HIS A 491 7.54 -22.56 8.35
CA HIS A 491 6.37 -21.70 8.17
C HIS A 491 6.65 -20.33 8.79
N THR A 492 6.03 -19.31 8.22
CA THR A 492 5.98 -18.00 8.84
C THR A 492 5.19 -18.06 10.15
N ALA A 493 5.43 -17.11 11.05
CA ALA A 493 4.71 -17.01 12.32
C ALA A 493 3.18 -16.89 12.16
N ASP A 494 2.70 -16.47 10.98
CA ASP A 494 1.29 -16.28 10.65
C ASP A 494 0.60 -17.51 10.06
N GLY A 495 1.35 -18.61 9.88
CA GLY A 495 0.82 -19.89 9.39
C GLY A 495 1.30 -20.34 8.00
N PRO A 496 1.37 -19.52 6.95
CA PRO A 496 1.75 -20.01 5.61
C PRO A 496 3.25 -20.28 5.48
N ARG A 497 3.61 -21.08 4.46
CA ARG A 497 4.99 -21.27 4.00
C ARG A 497 5.64 -19.94 3.58
N HIS A 498 6.96 -19.88 3.63
CA HIS A 498 7.68 -18.75 3.05
C HIS A 498 7.48 -18.70 1.53
N ASP A 499 7.40 -17.50 0.97
CA ASP A 499 7.25 -17.31 -0.47
C ASP A 499 8.54 -17.71 -1.21
N THR A 500 9.71 -17.44 -0.62
CA THR A 500 11.04 -17.69 -1.19
C THR A 500 11.96 -18.39 -0.20
N TYR A 501 12.63 -19.46 -0.66
CA TYR A 501 13.67 -20.16 0.08
C TYR A 501 15.01 -19.95 -0.62
N VAL A 502 16.03 -19.57 0.13
CA VAL A 502 17.40 -19.36 -0.38
C VAL A 502 18.33 -20.35 0.29
N VAL A 503 19.02 -21.15 -0.51
CA VAL A 503 20.07 -22.05 -0.03
C VAL A 503 21.41 -21.54 -0.56
N PHE A 504 22.28 -21.14 0.36
CA PHE A 504 23.66 -20.81 0.05
C PHE A 504 24.54 -22.02 0.33
N TYR A 505 25.36 -22.40 -0.65
CA TYR A 505 26.36 -23.46 -0.49
C TYR A 505 27.72 -22.94 -0.93
N SER A 506 28.72 -23.13 -0.07
CA SER A 506 30.12 -23.02 -0.44
C SER A 506 30.87 -24.25 0.03
N GLY A 507 31.57 -24.90 -0.89
CA GLY A 507 32.32 -26.12 -0.60
C GLY A 507 32.74 -26.86 -1.86
N HIS A 508 33.31 -28.05 -1.66
CA HIS A 508 33.86 -28.82 -2.77
C HIS A 508 32.72 -29.41 -3.61
N SER A 509 32.95 -29.46 -4.92
CA SER A 509 31.99 -29.97 -5.89
C SER A 509 32.71 -30.82 -6.94
N HIS A 510 32.16 -32.00 -7.24
CA HIS A 510 32.68 -32.86 -8.31
C HIS A 510 32.53 -32.17 -9.68
N ARG A 511 33.19 -32.71 -10.72
CA ARG A 511 33.12 -32.16 -12.09
C ARG A 511 31.68 -32.15 -12.66
N SER A 512 30.83 -33.05 -12.18
CA SER A 512 29.39 -33.12 -12.45
C SER A 512 28.57 -32.03 -11.72
N GLY A 513 29.19 -31.27 -10.81
CA GLY A 513 28.58 -30.24 -9.98
C GLY A 513 27.97 -30.73 -8.68
N GLU A 514 27.97 -32.04 -8.42
CA GLU A 514 27.48 -32.63 -7.17
C GLU A 514 28.26 -32.11 -5.97
N TRP A 515 27.58 -31.88 -4.85
CA TRP A 515 28.23 -31.48 -3.60
C TRP A 515 28.92 -32.69 -2.99
N ALA A 516 30.21 -32.54 -2.68
CA ALA A 516 30.97 -33.57 -1.98
C ALA A 516 30.68 -33.52 -0.48
N LEU A 517 30.27 -34.65 0.09
CA LEU A 517 29.89 -34.79 1.51
C LEU A 517 30.89 -35.67 2.27
N ALA A 518 30.81 -35.61 3.60
CA ALA A 518 31.62 -36.47 4.45
C ALA A 518 31.23 -37.95 4.23
N GLY A 519 32.23 -38.84 4.21
CA GLY A 519 32.02 -40.27 3.98
C GLY A 519 32.10 -40.72 2.51
N GLY A 520 32.42 -39.81 1.59
CA GLY A 520 32.48 -40.11 0.14
C GLY A 520 31.12 -40.07 -0.55
N ASP A 521 30.08 -39.64 0.15
CA ASP A 521 28.75 -39.43 -0.42
C ASP A 521 28.70 -38.17 -1.29
N SER A 522 27.82 -38.18 -2.28
CA SER A 522 27.51 -37.02 -3.11
C SER A 522 26.03 -36.64 -3.03
N LEU A 523 25.76 -35.34 -3.17
CA LEU A 523 24.41 -34.80 -3.28
C LEU A 523 24.17 -34.19 -4.65
N HIS A 524 23.22 -34.77 -5.37
CA HIS A 524 22.78 -34.30 -6.68
C HIS A 524 21.69 -33.24 -6.55
N LEU A 525 21.61 -32.35 -7.55
CA LEU A 525 20.52 -31.40 -7.68
C LEU A 525 19.15 -32.09 -7.69
N ASP A 526 19.00 -33.18 -8.44
CA ASP A 526 17.73 -33.90 -8.57
C ASP A 526 17.21 -34.42 -7.23
N GLN A 527 18.09 -34.90 -6.34
CA GLN A 527 17.71 -35.37 -5.01
C GLN A 527 17.12 -34.24 -4.16
N ILE A 528 17.74 -33.05 -4.18
CA ILE A 528 17.22 -31.89 -3.44
C ILE A 528 15.89 -31.42 -4.05
N LEU A 529 15.76 -31.46 -5.38
CA LEU A 529 14.54 -31.08 -6.08
C LEU A 529 13.39 -32.07 -5.83
N GLU A 530 13.68 -33.35 -5.65
CA GLU A 530 12.72 -34.36 -5.21
C GLU A 530 12.23 -34.05 -3.80
N TRP A 531 13.13 -33.81 -2.84
CA TRP A 531 12.74 -33.39 -1.48
C TRP A 531 11.92 -32.10 -1.51
N TRP A 532 12.28 -31.15 -2.36
CA TRP A 532 11.51 -29.92 -2.54
C TRP A 532 10.12 -30.20 -3.09
N ARG A 533 9.99 -31.07 -4.11
CA ARG A 533 8.70 -31.44 -4.70
C ARG A 533 7.81 -32.17 -3.71
N GLU A 534 8.36 -33.06 -2.91
CA GLU A 534 7.62 -33.78 -1.87
C GLU A 534 7.06 -32.85 -0.80
N ARG A 535 7.83 -31.84 -0.39
CA ARG A 535 7.44 -30.92 0.70
C ARG A 535 6.67 -29.68 0.24
N ASN A 536 6.96 -29.18 -0.95
CA ASN A 536 6.43 -27.92 -1.47
C ASN A 536 5.64 -28.05 -2.78
N GLY A 537 5.42 -29.26 -3.31
CA GLY A 537 4.70 -29.46 -4.58
C GLY A 537 3.25 -28.95 -4.59
N SER A 538 2.60 -28.87 -3.43
CA SER A 538 1.25 -28.30 -3.26
C SER A 538 1.25 -26.79 -2.97
N PHE A 539 2.41 -26.18 -2.76
CA PHE A 539 2.54 -24.78 -2.34
C PHE A 539 3.18 -23.93 -3.45
N CYS A 540 2.81 -22.65 -3.51
CA CYS A 540 3.36 -21.70 -4.49
C CYS A 540 4.63 -21.02 -3.95
N SER A 541 5.60 -21.82 -3.51
CA SER A 541 6.91 -21.34 -3.04
C SER A 541 7.97 -21.52 -4.11
N ARG A 542 9.03 -20.71 -4.06
CA ARG A 542 10.18 -20.83 -4.97
C ARG A 542 11.49 -21.07 -4.22
N LEU A 543 12.43 -21.70 -4.90
CA LEU A 543 13.74 -22.07 -4.36
C LEU A 543 14.86 -21.42 -5.15
N ILE A 544 15.82 -20.81 -4.47
CA ILE A 544 16.99 -20.16 -5.08
C ILE A 544 18.24 -20.76 -4.47
N PHE A 545 19.11 -21.32 -5.30
CA PHE A 545 20.45 -21.73 -4.89
C PHE A 545 21.47 -20.65 -5.22
N VAL A 546 22.36 -20.37 -4.28
CA VAL A 546 23.55 -19.52 -4.49
C VAL A 546 24.77 -20.37 -4.19
N LEU A 547 25.55 -20.66 -5.22
CA LEU A 547 26.67 -21.61 -5.19
C LEU A 547 27.99 -20.87 -5.36
N ASP A 548 28.86 -21.00 -4.36
CA ASP A 548 30.27 -20.61 -4.42
C ASP A 548 31.13 -21.87 -4.33
N CYS A 549 31.22 -22.59 -5.45
CA CYS A 549 31.94 -23.85 -5.61
C CYS A 549 32.63 -23.91 -6.98
N ASP A 550 33.68 -24.74 -7.10
CA ASP A 550 34.52 -24.81 -8.30
C ASP A 550 33.74 -25.19 -9.56
N ASN A 551 32.76 -26.09 -9.44
CA ASN A 551 31.98 -26.65 -10.54
C ASN A 551 30.48 -26.34 -10.42
N SER A 552 30.10 -25.05 -10.38
CA SER A 552 28.68 -24.65 -10.25
C SER A 552 27.88 -24.67 -11.57
N LEU A 553 28.56 -24.61 -12.73
CA LEU A 553 27.95 -24.51 -14.07
C LEU A 553 27.01 -25.68 -14.44
N PRO A 554 27.31 -26.95 -14.10
CA PRO A 554 26.40 -28.06 -14.38
C PRO A 554 25.01 -27.83 -13.80
N TRP A 555 24.90 -27.39 -12.54
CA TRP A 555 23.60 -27.11 -11.91
C TRP A 555 22.87 -25.93 -12.55
N VAL A 556 23.60 -24.91 -12.99
CA VAL A 556 23.06 -23.75 -13.74
C VAL A 556 22.45 -24.17 -15.09
N ASN A 557 22.98 -25.22 -15.72
CA ASN A 557 22.44 -25.75 -16.97
C ASN A 557 21.29 -26.74 -16.72
N GLU A 558 21.41 -27.62 -15.73
CA GLU A 558 20.37 -28.61 -15.41
C GLU A 558 19.07 -27.96 -14.92
N VAL A 559 19.15 -26.87 -14.14
CA VAL A 559 17.95 -26.18 -13.66
C VAL A 559 17.04 -25.68 -14.80
N GLN A 560 17.60 -25.40 -15.98
CA GLN A 560 16.83 -24.94 -17.15
C GLN A 560 15.93 -26.03 -17.74
N LYS A 561 16.23 -27.30 -17.45
CA LYS A 561 15.44 -28.45 -17.90
C LYS A 561 14.30 -28.77 -16.93
N VAL A 562 14.36 -28.28 -15.69
CA VAL A 562 13.39 -28.57 -14.63
C VAL A 562 12.00 -28.03 -14.98
N GLU A 563 11.00 -28.91 -14.87
CA GLU A 563 9.59 -28.63 -15.09
C GLU A 563 8.79 -28.69 -13.79
N GLY A 564 7.70 -27.92 -13.75
CA GLY A 564 6.74 -27.93 -12.63
C GLY A 564 7.20 -27.25 -11.34
N LEU A 565 8.43 -26.74 -11.26
CA LEU A 565 8.97 -26.06 -10.08
C LEU A 565 9.47 -24.65 -10.41
N TYR A 566 9.45 -23.76 -9.41
CA TYR A 566 10.02 -22.40 -9.49
C TYR A 566 11.40 -22.38 -8.84
N VAL A 567 12.42 -22.74 -9.63
CA VAL A 567 13.82 -22.83 -9.15
C VAL A 567 14.74 -21.92 -9.94
N ALA A 568 15.71 -21.33 -9.25
CA ALA A 568 16.83 -20.61 -9.85
C ALA A 568 18.15 -21.05 -9.19
N VAL A 569 19.24 -21.02 -9.97
CA VAL A 569 20.60 -21.30 -9.49
C VAL A 569 21.49 -20.14 -9.90
N GLN A 570 22.17 -19.53 -8.94
CA GLN A 570 23.29 -18.61 -9.15
C GLN A 570 24.57 -19.38 -8.91
N GLY A 571 25.46 -19.39 -9.89
CA GLY A 571 26.79 -19.99 -9.80
C GLY A 571 27.88 -19.01 -10.20
N ALA A 572 29.12 -19.44 -9.98
CA ALA A 572 30.32 -18.74 -10.37
C ALA A 572 31.35 -19.67 -11.03
N THR A 573 32.20 -19.07 -11.86
CA THR A 573 33.36 -19.72 -12.45
C THR A 573 34.57 -18.86 -12.16
N LEU A 574 35.58 -19.46 -11.52
CA LEU A 574 36.84 -18.82 -11.19
C LEU A 574 37.80 -19.10 -12.36
N MET A 575 38.19 -18.06 -13.09
CA MET A 575 39.12 -18.17 -14.22
C MET A 575 40.55 -18.16 -13.67
N GLN A 576 41.37 -19.14 -14.06
CA GLN A 576 42.82 -19.06 -13.78
C GLN A 576 43.41 -17.92 -14.61
N VAL A 577 43.91 -16.88 -13.94
CA VAL A 577 44.62 -15.78 -14.59
C VAL A 577 46.02 -16.27 -14.94
N THR A 578 46.37 -16.21 -16.23
CA THR A 578 47.66 -16.68 -16.77
C THR A 578 48.85 -15.75 -16.45
N ASP A 579 48.60 -14.54 -15.96
CA ASP A 579 49.64 -13.57 -15.58
C ASP A 579 49.89 -13.61 -14.07
N VAL A 580 50.87 -14.42 -13.66
CA VAL A 580 51.18 -14.76 -12.25
C VAL A 580 51.85 -13.59 -11.50
N GLU A 581 52.25 -12.52 -12.19
CA GLU A 581 53.05 -11.43 -11.61
C GLU A 581 52.24 -10.24 -11.06
N GLN A 582 50.92 -10.15 -11.26
CA GLN A 582 50.14 -8.96 -10.88
C GLN A 582 48.93 -9.18 -9.94
N GLN A 583 48.36 -10.38 -9.83
CA GLN A 583 47.20 -10.65 -8.95
C GLN A 583 47.20 -12.08 -8.42
N ASP A 584 46.77 -12.25 -7.16
CA ASP A 584 46.52 -13.57 -6.58
C ASP A 584 45.42 -14.30 -7.38
N PRO A 585 45.54 -15.62 -7.61
CA PRO A 585 44.52 -16.39 -8.33
C PRO A 585 43.19 -16.33 -7.57
N PRO A 586 42.04 -16.27 -8.28
CA PRO A 586 40.74 -16.20 -7.63
C PRO A 586 40.46 -17.49 -6.85
N GLN A 587 39.90 -17.34 -5.65
CA GLN A 587 39.67 -18.43 -4.71
C GLN A 587 38.21 -18.46 -4.26
N LEU A 588 37.80 -19.60 -3.69
CA LEU A 588 36.47 -19.77 -3.12
C LEU A 588 36.18 -18.71 -2.07
N GLY A 589 35.03 -18.06 -2.18
CA GLY A 589 34.64 -16.92 -1.36
C GLY A 589 34.79 -15.56 -2.04
N ASP A 590 35.59 -15.45 -3.11
CA ASP A 590 35.70 -14.21 -3.88
C ASP A 590 34.41 -13.87 -4.60
N PHE A 591 33.72 -14.89 -5.14
CA PHE A 591 32.38 -14.72 -5.68
C PHE A 591 31.41 -14.24 -4.61
N THR A 592 31.33 -14.92 -3.46
CA THR A 592 30.48 -14.50 -2.35
C THR A 592 30.75 -13.05 -1.95
N SER A 593 32.02 -12.65 -1.85
CA SER A 593 32.41 -11.29 -1.52
C SER A 593 31.90 -10.26 -2.52
N GLN A 594 32.14 -10.49 -3.80
CA GLN A 594 31.73 -9.57 -4.86
C GLN A 594 30.20 -9.53 -5.02
N TRP A 595 29.53 -10.67 -4.89
CA TRP A 595 28.08 -10.78 -5.03
C TRP A 595 27.33 -10.15 -3.87
N VAL A 596 27.79 -10.35 -2.64
CA VAL A 596 27.21 -9.69 -1.45
C VAL A 596 27.42 -8.18 -1.53
N GLU A 597 28.61 -7.71 -1.90
CA GLU A 597 28.88 -6.27 -2.02
C GLU A 597 28.00 -5.63 -3.11
N TYR A 598 27.84 -6.30 -4.26
CA TYR A 598 26.95 -5.84 -5.34
C TYR A 598 25.48 -5.70 -4.89
N ASN A 599 24.98 -6.64 -4.08
CA ASN A 599 23.60 -6.63 -3.63
C ASN A 599 23.34 -5.75 -2.38
N CYS A 600 24.36 -5.57 -1.54
CA CYS A 600 24.25 -4.85 -0.27
C CYS A 600 24.71 -3.39 -0.36
N ASN A 601 25.50 -3.00 -1.36
CA ASN A 601 26.01 -1.64 -1.50
C ASN A 601 25.55 -1.01 -2.82
N SER A 602 24.68 0.01 -2.72
CA SER A 602 24.18 0.77 -3.88
C SER A 602 25.28 1.55 -4.60
N ASN A 603 26.38 1.84 -3.92
CA ASN A 603 27.53 2.57 -4.45
C ASN A 603 28.67 1.63 -4.86
N SER A 604 28.41 0.33 -4.97
CA SER A 604 29.44 -0.62 -5.39
C SER A 604 29.89 -0.32 -6.82
N ASN A 605 31.20 -0.37 -7.07
CA ASN A 605 31.78 -0.21 -8.40
C ASN A 605 31.75 -1.52 -9.22
N ILE A 606 31.08 -2.56 -8.71
CA ILE A 606 31.11 -3.90 -9.29
C ILE A 606 30.20 -3.96 -10.52
N GLN A 607 30.79 -4.12 -11.70
CA GLN A 607 30.06 -4.26 -12.97
C GLN A 607 30.21 -5.66 -13.54
N TRP A 608 29.20 -6.52 -13.35
CA TRP A 608 29.24 -7.92 -13.82
C TRP A 608 29.38 -8.05 -15.34
N SER A 609 29.05 -6.98 -16.09
CA SER A 609 29.20 -6.88 -17.54
C SER A 609 30.62 -6.59 -18.04
N GLU A 610 31.55 -6.26 -17.14
CA GLU A 610 32.93 -5.96 -17.52
C GLU A 610 33.65 -7.19 -18.07
N ARG A 611 34.45 -7.00 -19.12
CA ARG A 611 35.21 -8.06 -19.78
C ARG A 611 36.52 -8.33 -19.02
N GLY A 612 36.96 -9.58 -18.99
CA GLY A 612 38.26 -9.96 -18.38
C GLY A 612 38.25 -10.15 -16.87
N ARG A 613 37.08 -10.27 -16.24
CA ARG A 613 36.98 -10.53 -14.79
C ARG A 613 37.49 -11.92 -14.43
N ALA A 614 38.27 -12.01 -13.35
CA ALA A 614 38.73 -13.28 -12.77
C ALA A 614 37.57 -14.13 -12.21
N VAL A 615 36.50 -13.49 -11.74
CA VAL A 615 35.29 -14.14 -11.24
C VAL A 615 34.13 -13.86 -12.19
N LEU A 616 33.63 -14.91 -12.84
CA LEU A 616 32.50 -14.85 -13.75
C LEU A 616 31.25 -15.40 -13.04
N ALA A 617 30.16 -14.65 -13.07
CA ALA A 617 28.89 -15.10 -12.52
C ALA A 617 27.95 -15.59 -13.62
N THR A 618 27.23 -16.69 -13.37
CA THR A 618 26.18 -17.17 -14.28
C THR A 618 24.96 -17.57 -13.46
N TYR A 619 23.76 -17.33 -13.96
CA TYR A 619 22.55 -17.86 -13.35
C TYR A 619 21.73 -18.67 -14.37
N GLY A 620 20.94 -19.61 -13.84
CA GLY A 620 19.99 -20.43 -14.58
C GLY A 620 18.64 -20.41 -13.88
N ILE A 621 17.56 -20.51 -14.66
CA ILE A 621 16.19 -20.52 -14.15
C ILE A 621 15.39 -21.67 -14.78
N SER A 622 14.49 -22.25 -14.00
CA SER A 622 13.49 -23.23 -14.44
C SER A 622 12.54 -22.68 -15.51
N LYS A 623 11.96 -23.57 -16.34
CA LYS A 623 11.08 -23.19 -17.47
C LYS A 623 9.87 -22.34 -17.06
N TYR A 624 9.37 -22.56 -15.85
CA TYR A 624 8.16 -21.92 -15.32
C TYR A 624 8.45 -20.75 -14.38
N TRP A 625 9.72 -20.36 -14.18
CA TRP A 625 10.12 -19.28 -13.27
C TRP A 625 9.30 -17.99 -13.43
N SER A 626 8.97 -17.62 -14.67
CA SER A 626 8.26 -16.37 -14.99
C SER A 626 6.77 -16.37 -14.62
N ASP A 627 6.19 -17.52 -14.31
CA ASP A 627 4.79 -17.64 -13.90
C ASP A 627 4.59 -17.53 -12.40
N TYR A 628 5.68 -17.48 -11.64
CA TYR A 628 5.64 -17.39 -10.20
C TYR A 628 4.80 -16.19 -9.76
N THR A 629 3.86 -16.45 -8.85
CA THR A 629 3.05 -15.44 -8.18
C THR A 629 3.10 -15.71 -6.69
N LEU A 630 3.21 -14.66 -5.89
CA LEU A 630 3.21 -14.78 -4.43
C LEU A 630 1.92 -15.48 -3.93
N HIS A 631 2.04 -16.27 -2.86
CA HIS A 631 0.91 -17.05 -2.34
C HIS A 631 -0.29 -16.16 -2.02
N LEU A 632 -1.49 -16.60 -2.39
CA LEU A 632 -2.75 -15.95 -2.05
C LEU A 632 -3.46 -16.76 -0.96
N PRO A 633 -4.09 -16.14 0.05
CA PRO A 633 -4.74 -16.88 1.13
C PRO A 633 -5.82 -17.83 0.60
N THR A 634 -5.74 -19.10 1.00
CA THR A 634 -6.75 -20.12 0.72
C THR A 634 -7.85 -20.10 1.79
N GLY A 635 -8.98 -20.81 1.56
CA GLY A 635 -10.05 -20.92 2.56
C GLY A 635 -9.59 -21.59 3.86
N SER A 636 -8.67 -22.55 3.78
CA SER A 636 -8.03 -23.17 4.93
C SER A 636 -7.13 -22.19 5.69
N ASP A 637 -6.36 -21.34 4.99
CA ASP A 637 -5.51 -20.33 5.63
C ASP A 637 -6.36 -19.36 6.45
N VAL A 638 -7.48 -18.90 5.89
CA VAL A 638 -8.43 -18.02 6.59
C VAL A 638 -9.03 -18.71 7.82
N THR A 639 -9.42 -19.99 7.69
CA THR A 639 -10.03 -20.74 8.81
C THR A 639 -9.04 -20.98 9.94
N ASN A 640 -7.80 -21.38 9.62
CA ASN A 640 -6.73 -21.60 10.58
C ASN A 640 -6.36 -20.31 11.30
N TYR A 641 -6.10 -19.24 10.54
CA TYR A 641 -5.85 -17.91 11.08
C TYR A 641 -6.98 -17.49 12.02
N TRP A 642 -8.23 -17.70 11.60
CA TRP A 642 -9.35 -17.29 12.41
C TRP A 642 -9.46 -18.05 13.74
N SER A 643 -9.28 -19.36 13.70
CA SER A 643 -9.35 -20.23 14.89
C SER A 643 -8.31 -19.86 15.95
N MET A 644 -7.17 -19.32 15.52
CA MET A 644 -6.05 -18.95 16.38
C MET A 644 -6.23 -17.57 17.03
N PHE A 645 -6.82 -16.60 16.32
CA PHE A 645 -6.83 -15.19 16.74
C PHE A 645 -8.19 -14.64 17.19
N PHE A 646 -9.30 -15.31 16.90
CA PHE A 646 -10.64 -14.81 17.25
C PHE A 646 -11.44 -15.77 18.15
N PRO A 647 -12.32 -15.23 19.02
CA PRO A 647 -13.15 -16.04 19.90
C PRO A 647 -14.24 -16.81 19.14
N ARG A 648 -14.72 -17.91 19.73
CA ARG A 648 -15.68 -18.84 19.10
C ARG A 648 -17.01 -18.21 18.66
N VAL A 649 -17.42 -17.12 19.29
CA VAL A 649 -18.68 -16.41 18.97
C VAL A 649 -18.70 -15.89 17.53
N THR A 650 -17.53 -15.66 16.91
CA THR A 650 -17.42 -15.13 15.54
C THR A 650 -17.35 -16.21 14.46
N TYR A 651 -17.35 -17.50 14.83
CA TYR A 651 -17.19 -18.62 13.90
C TYR A 651 -18.28 -18.74 12.82
N PRO A 652 -19.56 -18.34 13.05
CA PRO A 652 -20.56 -18.32 11.97
C PRO A 652 -20.14 -17.43 10.79
N VAL A 653 -19.45 -16.32 11.04
CA VAL A 653 -18.92 -15.42 10.00
C VAL A 653 -17.86 -16.13 9.16
N VAL A 654 -16.99 -16.94 9.79
CA VAL A 654 -15.91 -17.71 9.13
C VAL A 654 -16.44 -18.67 8.10
N ARG A 655 -17.50 -19.40 8.43
CA ARG A 655 -18.07 -20.40 7.52
C ARG A 655 -18.60 -19.75 6.24
N LEU A 656 -19.10 -18.52 6.33
CA LEU A 656 -19.53 -17.74 5.16
C LEU A 656 -18.33 -17.23 4.34
N VAL A 657 -17.21 -16.87 4.99
CA VAL A 657 -15.97 -16.45 4.32
C VAL A 657 -15.29 -17.63 3.61
N ALA A 658 -15.18 -18.76 4.30
CA ALA A 658 -14.51 -19.97 3.82
C ALA A 658 -15.36 -20.73 2.77
N GLY A 659 -16.68 -20.56 2.80
CA GLY A 659 -17.65 -21.20 1.89
C GLY A 659 -17.67 -20.68 0.45
N GLY A 660 -16.66 -19.91 0.02
CA GLY A 660 -16.42 -19.62 -1.40
C GLY A 660 -17.24 -18.50 -2.04
N TRP A 661 -18.15 -17.83 -1.31
CA TRP A 661 -19.10 -16.86 -1.90
C TRP A 661 -18.45 -15.62 -2.56
N LEU A 662 -17.19 -15.30 -2.21
CA LEU A 662 -16.44 -14.17 -2.77
C LEU A 662 -15.19 -14.58 -3.59
N SER A 663 -14.81 -15.85 -3.61
CA SER A 663 -13.55 -16.29 -4.25
C SER A 663 -13.68 -16.60 -5.75
N GLU A 664 -14.88 -16.90 -6.25
CA GLU A 664 -15.06 -17.40 -7.62
C GLU A 664 -15.31 -16.30 -8.68
N SER A 665 -15.54 -15.05 -8.30
CA SER A 665 -16.07 -14.03 -9.23
C SER A 665 -15.06 -13.34 -10.18
N LEU A 666 -13.80 -13.75 -10.24
CA LEU A 666 -12.76 -13.07 -11.05
C LEU A 666 -12.05 -13.97 -12.10
N ASN A 667 -12.62 -15.12 -12.46
CA ASN A 667 -12.05 -16.03 -13.45
C ASN A 667 -12.28 -15.63 -14.92
N GLY A 668 -12.96 -14.52 -15.21
CA GLY A 668 -13.19 -14.04 -16.59
C GLY A 668 -11.94 -13.55 -17.35
N LEU A 669 -10.79 -13.43 -16.68
CA LEU A 669 -9.53 -12.87 -17.24
C LEU A 669 -8.43 -13.91 -17.49
N GLU A 670 -8.71 -15.20 -17.28
CA GLU A 670 -7.69 -16.26 -17.33
C GLU A 670 -7.05 -16.46 -18.70
N LEU A 671 -7.80 -16.28 -19.79
CA LEU A 671 -7.31 -16.55 -21.15
C LEU A 671 -6.22 -15.54 -21.54
N CYS A 672 -6.46 -14.24 -21.29
CA CYS A 672 -5.45 -13.19 -21.46
C CYS A 672 -4.25 -13.40 -20.52
N GLY A 673 -4.49 -13.88 -19.29
CA GLY A 673 -3.44 -14.20 -18.33
C GLY A 673 -2.54 -15.37 -18.78
N ARG A 674 -3.09 -16.39 -19.45
CA ARG A 674 -2.32 -17.50 -20.03
C ARG A 674 -1.43 -17.03 -21.17
N VAL A 675 -1.96 -16.23 -22.10
CA VAL A 675 -1.17 -15.68 -23.23
C VAL A 675 -0.04 -14.79 -22.72
N LEU A 676 -0.30 -13.90 -21.76
CA LEU A 676 0.72 -13.04 -21.19
C LEU A 676 1.84 -13.82 -20.49
N ARG A 677 1.48 -14.87 -19.74
CA ARG A 677 2.44 -15.78 -19.11
C ARG A 677 3.31 -16.49 -20.15
N TYR A 678 2.70 -17.03 -21.20
CA TYR A 678 3.43 -17.64 -22.31
C TYR A 678 4.42 -16.68 -22.98
N LEU A 679 4.00 -15.44 -23.28
CA LEU A 679 4.89 -14.41 -23.83
C LEU A 679 6.03 -14.05 -22.87
N LYS A 680 5.76 -13.96 -21.56
CA LYS A 680 6.80 -13.73 -20.54
C LYS A 680 7.83 -14.86 -20.51
N ARG A 681 7.40 -16.12 -20.58
CA ARG A 681 8.29 -17.29 -20.68
C ARG A 681 9.18 -17.20 -21.92
N LEU A 682 8.60 -16.96 -23.10
CA LEU A 682 9.36 -16.83 -24.34
C LEU A 682 10.41 -15.71 -24.24
N LYS A 683 10.02 -14.53 -23.72
CA LYS A 683 10.94 -13.41 -23.54
C LYS A 683 12.12 -13.75 -22.63
N LEU A 684 11.86 -14.36 -21.47
CA LEU A 684 12.90 -14.71 -20.51
C LEU A 684 13.83 -15.81 -21.01
N ASN A 685 13.30 -16.79 -21.77
CA ASN A 685 14.11 -17.87 -22.33
C ASN A 685 14.98 -17.40 -23.51
N TRP A 686 14.47 -16.53 -24.38
CA TRP A 686 15.22 -16.03 -25.53
C TRP A 686 16.21 -14.92 -25.17
N TYR A 687 15.85 -14.05 -24.23
CA TYR A 687 16.65 -12.91 -23.83
C TYR A 687 16.74 -12.84 -22.30
N PRO A 688 17.50 -13.75 -21.66
CA PRO A 688 17.71 -13.70 -20.23
C PRO A 688 18.45 -12.41 -19.87
N PRO A 689 17.93 -11.59 -18.93
CA PRO A 689 18.53 -10.31 -18.59
C PRO A 689 19.90 -10.49 -17.93
N ALA A 690 20.84 -9.56 -18.12
CA ALA A 690 22.15 -9.61 -17.44
C ALA A 690 22.02 -9.57 -15.91
N THR A 691 20.96 -8.92 -15.41
CA THR A 691 20.58 -8.94 -14.00
C THR A 691 19.10 -9.29 -13.88
N LEU A 692 18.80 -10.33 -13.09
CA LEU A 692 17.45 -10.79 -12.85
C LEU A 692 17.04 -10.39 -11.43
N ASP A 693 16.06 -9.51 -11.31
CA ASP A 693 15.50 -9.14 -10.01
C ASP A 693 14.63 -10.29 -9.48
N THR A 694 14.94 -10.73 -8.26
CA THR A 694 14.16 -11.76 -7.58
C THR A 694 12.85 -11.19 -7.01
N GLY A 695 12.70 -9.88 -6.88
CA GLY A 695 11.57 -9.26 -6.17
C GLY A 695 11.67 -9.32 -4.64
N GLN A 696 12.78 -9.86 -4.09
CA GLN A 696 13.14 -9.79 -2.66
C GLN A 696 14.17 -8.68 -2.38
N GLY A 697 14.45 -7.83 -3.39
CA GLY A 697 15.39 -6.73 -3.27
C GLY A 697 16.86 -7.11 -3.49
N PHE A 698 17.15 -8.35 -3.89
CA PHE A 698 18.46 -8.79 -4.39
C PHE A 698 18.34 -9.39 -5.80
N LYS A 699 19.45 -9.42 -6.53
CA LYS A 699 19.50 -9.77 -7.96
C LYS A 699 20.40 -10.99 -8.20
N LEU A 700 19.97 -11.82 -9.14
CA LEU A 700 20.82 -12.82 -9.78
C LEU A 700 21.55 -12.15 -10.95
N VAL A 701 22.81 -12.51 -11.16
CA VAL A 701 23.73 -11.77 -12.04
C VAL A 701 24.42 -12.70 -13.01
N ARG A 702 24.59 -12.21 -14.23
CA ARG A 702 25.27 -12.91 -15.32
C ARG A 702 26.36 -12.00 -15.90
N SER A 703 27.54 -12.55 -16.03
CA SER A 703 28.66 -11.94 -16.74
C SER A 703 28.58 -12.21 -18.25
N TYR A 704 29.08 -11.28 -19.06
CA TYR A 704 29.22 -11.54 -20.49
C TYR A 704 30.28 -12.62 -20.71
N LYS A 705 29.89 -13.70 -21.38
CA LYS A 705 30.85 -14.65 -21.93
C LYS A 705 31.56 -13.98 -23.11
N ILE A 706 32.88 -14.13 -23.15
CA ILE A 706 33.71 -13.83 -24.33
C ILE A 706 33.30 -14.76 -25.46
#